data_AF-A0A017T246-F1
#
_entry.id   AF-A0A017T246-F1
#
_cell.length_a   1.000
_cell.length_b   1.000
_cell.length_c   1.000
_cell.angle_alpha   90.00
_cell.angle_beta   90.00
_cell.angle_gamma   90.00
#
_symmetry.space_group_name_H-M   'P 1'
#
loop_
_entity.id
_entity.type
_entity.pdbx_description
1 polymer ?
#
loop_
_entity_poly.entity_id
_entity_poly.type
_entity_poly.pdbx_seq_one_letter_code
_entity_poly.pdbx_strand_id
1 'polypeptide(L)'
;MPSNAGRLLRPYIFRDPVHGDIAFPRNSHGALVRKLIDDELFQRLRSIQQNGVLNLVFPGAEHSRFAHSIGAAHLAGRMYDAACRNSDRDAVQEERELVTIAALLHDVGHGPFSHLLEEILGKNKFHHETLTSRILVEEGSSIASSLRAHDQGLPEKLLPFIEYQKRKPDRWFYALVSSQLDADRLDYTARDAMMCGVLSHRFDRDRLIGALFIGARTPDTAAETGTTREFIVVDDRARDVVENYLHALYHLYQSIYFHHTARAVSWLLNAALRRARELAMASETDRLHLFAPASKPDPLWALMEHGNEVSLSDYMRLDEAHVWSLVQRWRDSNDPTLRDLCDRLKHRRFFKAIDVLTSDFDKLVTLQEEAKDRVRKTFPDLNADYYVRLDQTDRENDKPYRWGQDDSGSDPILLVSKQGSIRPIEDEKRGKSMLDLFDSGFRTQRLIVPEEVREGLPPKLLKGEVEVRRAEFMSTFQDQLDLASMLALMVTKARRLDGRLRVQKLMYLLQQRGAKPLQPFLFQYHHYGPFSAEVADAIKGAVKSKLIDEREESDESGWKRYEYTPAQQAATYAARVDGPTTTLVEQVLTLCEKAHWRTLELAATIDFLQRTDHLEREQAVREALERKPQCANYESQARALLSDLHL
;
A
#
# COMPACT_ATOMS: atom_id res chain seq x y z
N MET A 1 62.71 2.21 -5.90
CA MET A 1 61.22 2.19 -5.92
C MET A 1 60.78 3.60 -6.25
N PRO A 2 60.25 3.88 -7.45
CA PRO A 2 59.73 5.23 -7.73
C PRO A 2 58.54 5.50 -6.81
N SER A 3 58.47 6.71 -6.26
CA SER A 3 57.41 7.16 -5.37
C SER A 3 56.05 7.07 -6.06
N ASN A 4 55.02 6.61 -5.34
CA ASN A 4 53.63 6.53 -5.81
C ASN A 4 52.96 7.91 -6.02
N ALA A 5 53.74 9.00 -6.04
CA ALA A 5 53.25 10.35 -6.30
C ALA A 5 53.06 10.54 -7.80
N GLY A 6 51.82 10.44 -8.27
CA GLY A 6 51.46 10.83 -9.65
C GLY A 6 50.57 9.86 -10.43
N ARG A 7 50.08 8.76 -9.85
CA ARG A 7 49.13 7.89 -10.57
C ARG A 7 47.74 8.54 -10.56
N LEU A 8 47.30 9.05 -11.71
CA LEU A 8 45.94 9.58 -11.89
C LEU A 8 44.90 8.53 -11.48
N LEU A 9 44.13 8.84 -10.43
CA LEU A 9 43.08 7.98 -9.91
C LEU A 9 41.82 8.18 -10.75
N ARG A 10 41.66 7.37 -11.80
CA ARG A 10 40.48 7.41 -12.68
C ARG A 10 39.26 6.85 -11.95
N PRO A 11 38.11 7.55 -11.91
CA PRO A 11 36.89 7.05 -11.28
C PRO A 11 36.40 5.76 -11.94
N TYR A 12 35.59 5.00 -11.21
CA TYR A 12 34.82 3.89 -11.80
C TYR A 12 33.61 4.49 -12.50
N ILE A 13 33.44 4.21 -13.78
CA ILE A 13 32.38 4.78 -14.61
C ILE A 13 31.48 3.66 -15.12
N PHE A 14 30.18 3.81 -14.91
CA PHE A 14 29.12 2.99 -15.49
C PHE A 14 28.34 3.84 -16.47
N ARG A 15 28.14 3.33 -17.70
CA ARG A 15 27.28 4.00 -18.67
C ARG A 15 25.83 3.61 -18.39
N ASP A 16 24.99 4.61 -18.21
CA ASP A 16 23.57 4.45 -17.91
C ASP A 16 22.74 5.31 -18.88
N PRO A 17 21.65 4.76 -19.47
CA PRO A 17 20.85 5.49 -20.45
C PRO A 17 20.01 6.64 -19.86
N VAL A 18 19.76 6.64 -18.55
CA VAL A 18 18.91 7.59 -17.82
C VAL A 18 19.75 8.73 -17.20
N HIS A 19 20.96 8.42 -16.75
CA HIS A 19 21.85 9.34 -16.04
C HIS A 19 23.14 9.68 -16.79
N GLY A 20 23.43 9.04 -17.93
CA GLY A 20 24.68 9.23 -18.65
C GLY A 20 25.82 8.47 -17.98
N ASP A 21 26.91 9.15 -17.65
CA ASP A 21 28.04 8.51 -16.95
C ASP A 21 27.83 8.60 -15.42
N ILE A 22 27.65 7.45 -14.79
CA ILE A 22 27.63 7.31 -13.34
C ILE A 22 29.06 7.04 -12.87
N ALA A 23 29.62 7.97 -12.11
CA ALA A 23 31.00 7.90 -11.65
C ALA A 23 31.11 7.77 -10.12
N PHE A 24 31.92 6.82 -9.66
CA PHE A 24 32.32 6.70 -8.26
C PHE A 24 33.81 7.04 -8.08
N PRO A 25 34.17 7.84 -7.05
CA PRO A 25 35.54 8.32 -6.86
C PRO A 25 36.49 7.15 -6.55
N ARG A 26 37.76 7.27 -6.94
CA ARG A 26 38.75 6.21 -6.69
C ARG A 26 39.49 6.45 -5.37
N ASN A 27 38.72 6.40 -4.28
CA ASN A 27 39.14 6.47 -2.88
C ASN A 27 38.65 5.22 -2.11
N SER A 28 38.78 5.21 -0.78
CA SER A 28 38.31 4.10 0.09
C SER A 28 36.82 3.80 -0.10
N HIS A 29 35.98 4.85 -0.15
CA HIS A 29 34.54 4.73 -0.36
C HIS A 29 34.20 4.12 -1.72
N GLY A 30 34.73 4.65 -2.83
CA GLY A 30 34.42 4.08 -4.14
C GLY A 30 35.03 2.70 -4.36
N ALA A 31 36.08 2.33 -3.62
CA ALA A 31 36.55 0.94 -3.56
C ALA A 31 35.54 0.03 -2.86
N LEU A 32 34.90 0.47 -1.76
CA LEU A 32 33.79 -0.25 -1.13
C LEU A 32 32.58 -0.34 -2.06
N VAL A 33 32.12 0.77 -2.64
CA VAL A 33 31.00 0.79 -3.58
C VAL A 33 31.24 -0.19 -4.72
N ARG A 34 32.44 -0.17 -5.32
CA ARG A 34 32.79 -1.14 -6.35
C ARG A 34 32.76 -2.58 -5.83
N LYS A 35 33.32 -2.83 -4.64
CA LYS A 35 33.32 -4.17 -4.04
C LYS A 35 31.89 -4.68 -3.80
N LEU A 36 30.98 -3.81 -3.36
CA LEU A 36 29.56 -4.12 -3.19
C LEU A 36 28.88 -4.36 -4.53
N ILE A 37 29.16 -3.56 -5.55
CA ILE A 37 28.63 -3.77 -6.91
C ILE A 37 29.11 -5.11 -7.47
N ASP A 38 30.39 -5.45 -7.29
CA ASP A 38 31.01 -6.68 -7.78
C ASP A 38 30.60 -7.92 -6.94
N ASP A 39 29.90 -7.75 -5.81
CA ASP A 39 29.42 -8.82 -4.94
C ASP A 39 28.31 -9.64 -5.59
N GLU A 40 28.33 -10.96 -5.41
CA GLU A 40 27.34 -11.88 -6.00
C GLU A 40 25.90 -11.53 -5.61
N LEU A 41 25.69 -11.07 -4.37
CA LEU A 41 24.37 -10.70 -3.87
C LEU A 41 23.79 -9.50 -4.59
N PHE A 42 24.66 -8.56 -4.95
CA PHE A 42 24.27 -7.39 -5.73
C PHE A 42 24.16 -7.73 -7.22
N GLN A 43 25.08 -8.53 -7.76
CA GLN A 43 25.04 -8.99 -9.16
C GLN A 43 23.76 -9.79 -9.47
N ARG A 44 23.19 -10.52 -8.50
CA ARG A 44 21.88 -11.19 -8.62
C ARG A 44 20.78 -10.24 -9.08
N LEU A 45 20.83 -8.97 -8.69
CA LEU A 45 19.84 -7.95 -9.09
C LEU A 45 19.80 -7.69 -10.61
N ARG A 46 20.74 -8.23 -11.39
CA ARG A 46 20.67 -8.21 -12.87
C ARG A 46 19.59 -9.14 -13.42
N SER A 47 19.30 -10.23 -12.72
CA SER A 47 18.30 -11.24 -13.10
C SER A 47 16.95 -11.02 -12.41
N ILE A 48 16.77 -9.84 -11.80
CA ILE A 48 15.52 -9.43 -11.15
C ILE A 48 15.10 -8.12 -11.81
N GLN A 49 13.99 -8.15 -12.54
CA GLN A 49 13.45 -6.99 -13.23
C GLN A 49 12.91 -5.98 -12.20
N GLN A 50 13.01 -4.69 -12.51
CA GLN A 50 12.46 -3.64 -11.65
C GLN A 50 10.95 -3.86 -11.45
N ASN A 51 10.23 -4.12 -12.55
CA ASN A 51 8.77 -4.16 -12.60
C ASN A 51 8.21 -5.56 -12.91
N GLY A 52 8.94 -6.64 -12.58
CA GLY A 52 8.47 -8.02 -12.69
C GLY A 52 7.79 -8.33 -14.03
N VAL A 53 6.48 -8.57 -14.04
CA VAL A 53 5.73 -8.98 -15.25
C VAL A 53 5.54 -7.88 -16.31
N LEU A 54 5.98 -6.66 -16.04
CA LEU A 54 5.69 -5.50 -16.90
C LEU A 54 6.27 -5.66 -18.30
N ASN A 55 7.40 -6.34 -18.47
CA ASN A 55 8.00 -6.61 -19.78
C ASN A 55 7.08 -7.44 -20.70
N LEU A 56 6.18 -8.23 -20.12
CA LEU A 56 5.14 -8.95 -20.86
C LEU A 56 4.11 -7.99 -21.45
N VAL A 57 3.99 -6.75 -20.99
CA VAL A 57 3.06 -5.75 -21.56
C VAL A 57 3.81 -4.67 -22.33
N PHE A 58 4.93 -4.20 -21.78
CA PHE A 58 5.81 -3.19 -22.34
C PHE A 58 7.14 -3.85 -22.69
N PRO A 59 7.39 -4.27 -23.95
CA PRO A 59 8.58 -5.06 -24.30
C PRO A 59 9.92 -4.37 -24.04
N GLY A 60 9.94 -3.05 -23.81
CA GLY A 60 11.14 -2.30 -23.43
C GLY A 60 11.44 -2.29 -21.93
N ALA A 61 10.49 -2.71 -21.07
CA ALA A 61 10.60 -2.70 -19.61
C ALA A 61 11.47 -3.86 -19.07
N GLU A 62 12.65 -4.03 -19.66
CA GLU A 62 13.61 -5.11 -19.38
C GLU A 62 14.72 -4.66 -18.40
N HIS A 63 14.62 -3.46 -17.82
CA HIS A 63 15.61 -2.97 -16.87
C HIS A 63 15.52 -3.70 -15.53
N SER A 64 16.70 -3.91 -14.94
CA SER A 64 16.87 -4.69 -13.72
C SER A 64 17.04 -3.79 -12.49
N ARG A 65 16.78 -4.35 -11.31
CA ARG A 65 17.03 -3.67 -10.03
C ARG A 65 18.49 -3.25 -9.87
N PHE A 66 19.43 -4.00 -10.45
CA PHE A 66 20.85 -3.62 -10.50
C PHE A 66 21.08 -2.23 -11.11
N ALA A 67 20.43 -1.92 -12.25
CA ALA A 67 20.61 -0.64 -12.93
C ALA A 67 19.96 0.50 -12.12
N HIS A 68 18.78 0.23 -11.57
CA HIS A 68 18.07 1.13 -10.67
C HIS A 68 18.90 1.47 -9.42
N SER A 69 19.41 0.47 -8.70
CA SER A 69 20.22 0.68 -7.48
C SER A 69 21.47 1.52 -7.73
N ILE A 70 22.15 1.36 -8.87
CA ILE A 70 23.30 2.19 -9.24
C ILE A 70 22.88 3.63 -9.56
N GLY A 71 21.75 3.82 -10.25
CA GLY A 71 21.19 5.13 -10.53
C GLY A 71 20.69 5.86 -9.29
N ALA A 72 20.00 5.16 -8.39
CA ALA A 72 19.60 5.68 -7.08
C ALA A 72 20.83 6.12 -6.25
N ALA A 73 21.89 5.31 -6.18
CA ALA A 73 23.14 5.68 -5.51
C ALA A 73 23.78 6.95 -6.11
N HIS A 74 23.77 7.07 -7.45
CA HIS A 74 24.24 8.26 -8.14
C HIS A 74 23.44 9.51 -7.78
N LEU A 75 22.11 9.41 -7.80
CA LEU A 75 21.22 10.52 -7.47
C LEU A 75 21.34 10.92 -6.01
N ALA A 76 21.38 9.96 -5.09
CA ALA A 76 21.47 10.21 -3.65
C ALA A 76 22.71 11.05 -3.29
N GLY A 77 23.87 10.71 -3.85
CA GLY A 77 25.10 11.49 -3.66
C GLY A 77 24.98 12.91 -4.24
N ARG A 78 24.39 13.07 -5.42
CA ARG A 78 24.15 14.40 -6.03
C ARG A 78 23.17 15.25 -5.23
N MET A 79 22.13 14.63 -4.69
CA MET A 79 21.14 15.30 -3.84
C MET A 79 21.77 15.77 -2.54
N TYR A 80 22.59 14.94 -1.88
CA TYR A 80 23.34 15.33 -0.69
C TYR A 80 24.25 16.53 -0.97
N ASP A 81 25.06 16.44 -2.04
CA ASP A 81 25.99 17.51 -2.43
C ASP A 81 25.26 18.83 -2.74
N ALA A 82 24.12 18.76 -3.43
CA ALA A 82 23.32 19.93 -3.76
C ALA A 82 22.72 20.58 -2.50
N ALA A 83 22.10 19.78 -1.62
CA ALA A 83 21.49 20.27 -0.39
C ALA A 83 22.50 20.96 0.53
N CYS A 84 23.69 20.35 0.73
CA CYS A 84 24.78 20.95 1.51
C CYS A 84 25.28 22.26 0.88
N ARG A 85 25.63 22.24 -0.41
CA ARG A 85 26.15 23.42 -1.13
C ARG A 85 25.17 24.58 -1.11
N ASN A 86 23.88 24.31 -1.34
CA ASN A 86 22.85 25.33 -1.41
C ASN A 86 22.54 25.93 -0.03
N SER A 87 22.81 25.19 1.06
CA SER A 87 22.53 25.61 2.43
C SER A 87 23.76 26.16 3.16
N ASP A 88 24.85 26.41 2.44
CA ASP A 88 26.15 26.83 3.00
C ASP A 88 26.63 25.92 4.15
N ARG A 89 26.37 24.62 4.01
CA ARG A 89 26.76 23.59 4.98
C ARG A 89 27.91 22.78 4.41
N ASP A 90 28.95 22.59 5.21
CA ASP A 90 30.02 21.66 4.87
C ASP A 90 29.46 20.25 4.72
N ALA A 91 29.71 19.65 3.56
CA ALA A 91 29.35 18.26 3.30
C ALA A 91 30.15 17.35 4.25
N VAL A 92 29.45 16.60 5.10
CA VAL A 92 30.08 15.63 5.98
C VAL A 92 30.32 14.36 5.17
N GLN A 93 31.59 14.06 4.93
CA GLN A 93 31.99 12.95 4.07
C GLN A 93 31.36 11.62 4.51
N GLU A 94 31.34 11.31 5.81
CA GLU A 94 30.73 10.07 6.32
C GLU A 94 29.22 9.99 6.02
N GLU A 95 28.47 11.08 6.17
CA GLU A 95 27.03 11.10 5.88
C GLU A 95 26.76 10.91 4.39
N ARG A 96 27.52 11.61 3.54
CA ARG A 96 27.44 11.46 2.08
C ARG A 96 27.70 10.02 1.65
N GLU A 97 28.69 9.38 2.25
CA GLU A 97 29.05 7.98 1.98
C GLU A 97 27.95 7.03 2.44
N LEU A 98 27.38 7.23 3.64
CA LEU A 98 26.25 6.46 4.15
C LEU A 98 25.03 6.56 3.24
N VAL A 99 24.65 7.77 2.82
CA VAL A 99 23.54 8.01 1.88
C VAL A 99 23.74 7.27 0.57
N THR A 100 24.96 7.33 0.02
CA THR A 100 25.29 6.67 -1.26
C THR A 100 25.23 5.14 -1.14
N ILE A 101 25.77 4.56 -0.05
CA ILE A 101 25.76 3.12 0.18
C ILE A 101 24.35 2.62 0.50
N ALA A 102 23.58 3.38 1.29
CA ALA A 102 22.20 3.05 1.59
C ALA A 102 21.34 3.05 0.33
N ALA A 103 21.43 4.06 -0.52
CA ALA A 103 20.74 4.10 -1.80
C ALA A 103 21.18 2.98 -2.75
N LEU A 104 22.46 2.59 -2.73
CA LEU A 104 22.93 1.43 -3.49
C LEU A 104 22.28 0.13 -3.01
N LEU A 105 22.14 -0.06 -1.69
CA LEU A 105 21.74 -1.34 -1.12
C LEU A 105 20.26 -1.44 -0.75
N HIS A 106 19.47 -0.37 -0.89
CA HIS A 106 18.06 -0.35 -0.42
C HIS A 106 17.23 -1.51 -0.97
N ASP A 107 17.51 -1.89 -2.21
CA ASP A 107 16.77 -2.88 -2.98
C ASP A 107 17.37 -4.30 -2.96
N VAL A 108 18.47 -4.53 -2.22
CA VAL A 108 19.21 -5.81 -2.29
C VAL A 108 18.43 -7.01 -1.72
N GLY A 109 17.44 -6.73 -0.87
CA GLY A 109 16.51 -7.71 -0.32
C GLY A 109 15.43 -8.16 -1.30
N HIS A 110 15.23 -7.50 -2.44
CA HIS A 110 14.21 -7.90 -3.41
C HIS A 110 14.52 -9.27 -4.05
N GLY A 111 13.46 -10.05 -4.18
CA GLY A 111 13.41 -11.30 -4.95
C GLY A 111 12.63 -11.10 -6.26
N PRO A 112 12.53 -12.14 -7.09
CA PRO A 112 11.74 -12.09 -8.32
C PRO A 112 10.27 -11.82 -8.00
N PHE A 113 9.64 -10.88 -8.70
CA PHE A 113 8.24 -10.52 -8.47
C PHE A 113 7.94 -10.23 -6.98
N SER A 114 8.86 -9.58 -6.25
CA SER A 114 8.82 -9.45 -4.78
C SER A 114 7.45 -9.06 -4.20
N HIS A 115 6.78 -8.04 -4.72
CA HIS A 115 5.47 -7.63 -4.22
C HIS A 115 4.39 -8.70 -4.40
N LEU A 116 4.50 -9.50 -5.47
CA LEU A 116 3.64 -10.67 -5.68
C LEU A 116 3.88 -11.72 -4.59
N LEU A 117 5.15 -12.01 -4.29
CA LEU A 117 5.52 -12.97 -3.25
C LEU A 117 5.11 -12.48 -1.85
N GLU A 118 5.24 -11.18 -1.56
CA GLU A 118 4.73 -10.55 -0.34
C GLU A 118 3.22 -10.71 -0.21
N GLU A 119 2.47 -10.57 -1.30
CA GLU A 119 1.03 -10.77 -1.31
C GLU A 119 0.67 -12.24 -1.05
N ILE A 120 1.36 -13.17 -1.69
CA ILE A 120 1.11 -14.62 -1.56
C ILE A 120 1.43 -15.13 -0.15
N LEU A 121 2.53 -14.67 0.43
CA LEU A 121 3.00 -15.11 1.74
C LEU A 121 2.37 -14.30 2.88
N GLY A 122 1.92 -13.09 2.59
CA GLY A 122 1.47 -12.10 3.56
C GLY A 122 2.65 -11.28 4.11
N LYS A 123 2.47 -9.97 4.25
CA LYS A 123 3.51 -9.02 4.71
C LYS A 123 4.14 -9.39 6.06
N ASN A 124 3.36 -9.99 6.96
CA ASN A 124 3.86 -10.44 8.27
C ASN A 124 4.83 -11.63 8.14
N LYS A 125 4.69 -12.42 7.07
CA LYS A 125 5.51 -13.60 6.81
C LYS A 125 6.71 -13.27 5.92
N PHE A 126 6.57 -12.35 4.96
CA PHE A 126 7.65 -11.97 4.06
C PHE A 126 7.58 -10.47 3.71
N HIS A 127 8.71 -9.77 3.87
CA HIS A 127 8.88 -8.38 3.43
C HIS A 127 10.31 -8.16 2.92
N HIS A 128 10.46 -7.55 1.74
CA HIS A 128 11.77 -7.34 1.13
C HIS A 128 12.71 -6.49 2.01
N GLU A 129 12.20 -5.47 2.72
CA GLU A 129 13.02 -4.66 3.64
C GLU A 129 13.61 -5.50 4.79
N THR A 130 12.88 -6.52 5.27
CA THR A 130 13.42 -7.45 6.28
C THR A 130 14.61 -8.22 5.71
N LEU A 131 14.52 -8.67 4.46
CA LEU A 131 15.63 -9.34 3.78
C LEU A 131 16.79 -8.38 3.51
N THR A 132 16.52 -7.12 3.16
CA THR A 132 17.56 -6.09 3.03
C THR A 132 18.30 -5.94 4.35
N SER A 133 17.60 -5.73 5.48
CA SER A 133 18.23 -5.63 6.81
C SER A 133 19.07 -6.87 7.14
N ARG A 134 18.55 -8.08 6.89
CA ARG A 134 19.29 -9.34 7.11
C ARG A 134 20.57 -9.42 6.27
N ILE A 135 20.51 -9.04 4.99
CA ILE A 135 21.69 -9.00 4.10
C ILE A 135 22.73 -7.99 4.60
N LEU A 136 22.32 -6.89 5.22
CA LEU A 136 23.24 -5.89 5.75
C LEU A 136 23.98 -6.38 7.00
N VAL A 137 23.34 -7.17 7.87
CA VAL A 137 23.89 -7.48 9.20
C VAL A 137 24.28 -8.94 9.45
N GLU A 138 23.68 -9.92 8.79
CA GLU A 138 23.94 -11.33 9.08
C GLU A 138 25.36 -11.76 8.68
N GLU A 139 26.00 -12.58 9.53
CA GLU A 139 27.39 -13.03 9.32
C GLU A 139 27.57 -13.84 8.03
N GLY A 140 26.53 -14.53 7.57
CA GLY A 140 26.53 -15.31 6.32
C GLY A 140 26.48 -14.46 5.04
N SER A 141 26.33 -13.14 5.14
CA SER A 141 26.27 -12.22 4.00
C SER A 141 27.65 -11.69 3.60
N SER A 142 28.01 -11.84 2.32
CA SER A 142 29.23 -11.26 1.73
C SER A 142 29.20 -9.73 1.70
N ILE A 143 28.01 -9.15 1.56
CA ILE A 143 27.79 -7.70 1.70
C ILE A 143 28.08 -7.27 3.13
N ALA A 144 27.48 -7.91 4.14
CA ALA A 144 27.74 -7.59 5.56
C ALA A 144 29.23 -7.70 5.88
N SER A 145 29.89 -8.75 5.39
CA SER A 145 31.33 -8.96 5.53
C SER A 145 32.15 -7.82 4.90
N SER A 146 31.76 -7.36 3.71
CA SER A 146 32.43 -6.24 3.03
C SER A 146 32.21 -4.90 3.73
N LEU A 147 31.02 -4.68 4.30
CA LEU A 147 30.70 -3.50 5.09
C LEU A 147 31.53 -3.48 6.39
N ARG A 148 31.53 -4.57 7.17
CA ARG A 148 32.30 -4.69 8.42
C ARG A 148 33.81 -4.57 8.21
N ALA A 149 34.32 -5.10 7.10
CA ALA A 149 35.73 -4.97 6.74
C ALA A 149 36.13 -3.51 6.43
N HIS A 150 35.18 -2.67 6.03
CA HIS A 150 35.40 -1.24 5.80
C HIS A 150 35.26 -0.42 7.08
N ASP A 151 34.18 -0.64 7.82
CA ASP A 151 33.93 -0.12 9.16
C ASP A 151 33.02 -1.10 9.90
N GLN A 152 33.48 -1.59 11.05
CA GLN A 152 32.79 -2.60 11.85
C GLN A 152 31.35 -2.19 12.21
N GLY A 153 31.09 -0.89 12.39
CA GLY A 153 29.76 -0.35 12.71
C GLY A 153 28.91 0.03 11.49
N LEU A 154 29.45 -0.07 10.26
CA LEU A 154 28.77 0.38 9.05
C LEU A 154 27.42 -0.31 8.79
N PRO A 155 27.26 -1.64 8.94
CA PRO A 155 25.96 -2.28 8.84
C PRO A 155 24.87 -1.62 9.67
N GLU A 156 25.15 -1.35 10.94
CA GLU A 156 24.18 -0.78 11.87
C GLU A 156 23.89 0.69 11.60
N LYS A 157 24.87 1.43 11.05
CA LYS A 157 24.67 2.81 10.58
C LYS A 157 23.77 2.89 9.34
N LEU A 158 23.64 1.80 8.57
CA LEU A 158 22.81 1.75 7.35
C LEU A 158 21.35 1.35 7.65
N LEU A 159 21.08 0.59 8.71
CA LEU A 159 19.72 0.14 9.04
C LEU A 159 18.69 1.28 9.15
N PRO A 160 18.98 2.45 9.73
CA PRO A 160 18.02 3.58 9.78
C PRO A 160 17.53 4.08 8.41
N PHE A 161 18.27 3.83 7.34
CA PHE A 161 17.81 4.20 5.99
C PHE A 161 16.70 3.28 5.50
N ILE A 162 16.75 2.00 5.89
CA ILE A 162 15.82 0.95 5.47
C ILE A 162 14.65 0.85 6.45
N GLU A 163 14.94 0.86 7.75
CA GLU A 163 13.98 0.69 8.83
C GLU A 163 13.58 2.05 9.42
N TYR A 164 12.40 2.55 9.05
CA TYR A 164 11.90 3.85 9.49
C TYR A 164 11.91 4.02 11.02
N GLN A 165 11.56 2.98 11.77
CA GLN A 165 11.58 2.95 13.24
C GLN A 165 12.97 3.16 13.87
N LYS A 166 14.04 2.94 13.10
CA LYS A 166 15.43 3.15 13.54
C LYS A 166 15.97 4.54 13.16
N ARG A 167 15.18 5.37 12.44
CA ARG A 167 15.59 6.71 12.05
C ARG A 167 15.83 7.59 13.26
N LYS A 168 16.88 8.40 13.16
CA LYS A 168 17.12 9.50 14.09
C LYS A 168 16.43 10.75 13.53
N PRO A 169 15.53 11.38 14.29
CA PRO A 169 14.67 12.45 13.77
C PRO A 169 15.40 13.75 13.41
N ASP A 170 16.65 13.91 13.85
CA ASP A 170 17.50 15.09 13.60
C ASP A 170 18.33 14.98 12.30
N ARG A 171 18.17 13.90 11.53
CA ARG A 171 19.00 13.63 10.35
C ARG A 171 18.21 13.69 9.06
N TRP A 172 18.23 14.87 8.44
CA TRP A 172 17.55 15.16 7.17
C TRP A 172 17.91 14.18 6.03
N PHE A 173 19.14 13.66 6.02
CA PHE A 173 19.67 12.89 4.90
C PHE A 173 19.07 11.48 4.76
N TYR A 174 18.37 10.95 5.77
CA TYR A 174 17.60 9.70 5.61
C TYR A 174 16.49 9.85 4.55
N ALA A 175 15.91 11.06 4.43
CA ALA A 175 14.87 11.37 3.45
C ALA A 175 15.38 11.31 2.00
N LEU A 176 16.70 11.36 1.77
CA LEU A 176 17.28 11.23 0.43
C LEU A 176 17.20 9.81 -0.12
N VAL A 177 16.98 8.81 0.74
CA VAL A 177 16.85 7.39 0.33
C VAL A 177 15.41 6.92 0.38
N SER A 178 14.62 7.39 1.36
CA SER A 178 13.20 7.03 1.44
C SER A 178 12.37 8.19 2.03
N SER A 179 11.55 8.80 1.17
CA SER A 179 10.58 9.88 1.40
C SER A 179 9.60 10.01 0.20
N GLN A 180 8.91 11.14 0.06
CA GLN A 180 8.13 11.46 -1.16
C GLN A 180 9.02 12.06 -2.27
N LEU A 181 10.22 12.52 -1.92
CA LEU A 181 11.22 13.11 -2.81
C LEU A 181 12.61 12.55 -2.48
N ASP A 182 12.82 11.29 -2.82
CA ASP A 182 14.05 10.54 -2.58
C ASP A 182 14.72 10.10 -3.90
N ALA A 183 15.94 9.56 -3.79
CA ALA A 183 16.70 9.09 -4.94
C ALA A 183 16.09 7.85 -5.60
N ASP A 184 15.39 7.01 -4.84
CA ASP A 184 14.68 5.83 -5.34
C ASP A 184 13.58 6.24 -6.35
N ARG A 185 12.62 7.06 -5.90
CA ARG A 185 11.54 7.60 -6.73
C ARG A 185 12.02 8.41 -7.90
N LEU A 186 13.05 9.23 -7.72
CA LEU A 186 13.62 10.01 -8.82
C LEU A 186 14.29 9.13 -9.89
N ASP A 187 14.93 8.02 -9.51
CA ASP A 187 15.47 7.06 -10.48
C ASP A 187 14.35 6.31 -11.19
N TYR A 188 13.49 5.59 -10.45
CA TYR A 188 12.51 4.71 -11.09
C TYR A 188 11.52 5.52 -11.94
N THR A 189 11.14 6.73 -11.52
CA THR A 189 10.21 7.57 -12.31
C THR A 189 10.82 7.87 -13.68
N ALA A 190 12.09 8.27 -13.72
CA ALA A 190 12.78 8.58 -14.97
C ALA A 190 13.08 7.32 -15.80
N ARG A 191 13.51 6.24 -15.12
CA ARG A 191 13.91 4.98 -15.75
C ARG A 191 12.72 4.24 -16.32
N ASP A 192 11.65 4.07 -15.55
CA ASP A 192 10.44 3.37 -15.98
C ASP A 192 9.77 4.09 -17.14
N ALA A 193 9.67 5.42 -17.08
CA ALA A 193 9.18 6.23 -18.19
C ALA A 193 9.99 6.00 -19.47
N MET A 194 11.33 5.97 -19.36
CA MET A 194 12.21 5.76 -20.50
C MET A 194 12.09 4.34 -21.07
N MET A 195 12.16 3.33 -20.21
CA MET A 195 12.21 1.92 -20.62
C MET A 195 10.85 1.41 -21.11
N CYS A 196 9.75 1.96 -20.60
CA CYS A 196 8.41 1.66 -21.10
C CYS A 196 8.01 2.51 -22.33
N GLY A 197 8.88 3.41 -22.79
CA GLY A 197 8.64 4.25 -23.96
C GLY A 197 7.65 5.39 -23.75
N VAL A 198 7.38 5.77 -22.50
CA VAL A 198 6.38 6.79 -22.14
C VAL A 198 7.03 8.16 -21.94
N LEU A 199 7.52 8.73 -23.05
CA LEU A 199 8.37 9.93 -23.09
C LEU A 199 7.72 11.21 -22.55
N SER A 200 6.39 11.28 -22.49
CA SER A 200 5.64 12.43 -21.97
C SER A 200 5.80 12.62 -20.45
N HIS A 201 6.39 11.66 -19.74
CA HIS A 201 6.51 11.65 -18.27
C HIS A 201 7.91 12.01 -17.78
N ARG A 202 8.64 12.84 -18.53
CA ARG A 202 9.94 13.37 -18.09
C ARG A 202 9.74 14.64 -17.27
N PHE A 203 10.52 14.78 -16.20
CA PHE A 203 10.62 15.99 -15.41
C PHE A 203 12.09 16.47 -15.37
N ASP A 204 12.31 17.75 -15.10
CA ASP A 204 13.66 18.33 -15.02
C ASP A 204 14.35 17.96 -13.70
N ARG A 205 14.87 16.73 -13.66
CA ARG A 205 15.56 16.15 -12.51
C ARG A 205 16.76 17.00 -12.07
N ASP A 206 17.52 17.56 -13.01
CA ASP A 206 18.72 18.32 -12.67
C ASP A 206 18.37 19.66 -12.01
N ARG A 207 17.30 20.33 -12.46
CA ARG A 207 16.77 21.52 -11.78
C ARG A 207 16.16 21.18 -10.42
N LEU A 208 15.46 20.05 -10.30
CA LEU A 208 14.90 19.59 -9.02
C LEU A 208 15.99 19.36 -7.97
N ILE A 209 17.03 18.60 -8.33
CA ILE A 209 18.20 18.36 -7.46
C ILE A 209 18.91 19.68 -7.14
N GLY A 210 19.07 20.55 -8.14
CA GLY A 210 19.69 21.87 -7.99
C GLY A 210 18.93 22.81 -7.06
N ALA A 211 17.66 22.53 -6.76
CA ALA A 211 16.80 23.32 -5.89
C ALA A 211 16.62 22.75 -4.47
N LEU A 212 17.38 21.72 -4.10
CA LEU A 212 17.35 21.12 -2.76
C LEU A 212 18.15 21.96 -1.75
N PHE A 213 17.60 22.11 -0.55
CA PHE A 213 18.20 22.80 0.60
C PHE A 213 17.93 21.99 1.88
N ILE A 214 18.63 22.34 2.96
CA ILE A 214 18.43 21.83 4.32
C ILE A 214 17.69 22.91 5.10
N GLY A 215 16.47 22.61 5.54
CA GLY A 215 15.62 23.53 6.29
C GLY A 215 15.38 23.05 7.71
N ALA A 216 15.32 23.97 8.66
CA ALA A 216 15.03 23.68 10.06
C ALA A 216 13.59 24.11 10.39
N ARG A 217 12.74 23.16 10.80
CA ARG A 217 11.33 23.43 11.13
C ARG A 217 10.91 22.64 12.37
N THR A 218 10.01 23.20 13.16
CA THR A 218 9.28 22.46 14.20
C THR A 218 8.06 21.78 13.54
N PRO A 219 7.95 20.44 13.56
CA PRO A 219 6.84 19.72 12.96
C PRO A 219 5.48 20.14 13.55
N ASP A 220 4.42 20.13 12.73
CA ASP A 220 3.06 20.49 13.19
C ASP A 220 2.41 19.36 14.02
N THR A 221 2.99 18.15 14.02
CA THR A 221 2.44 16.96 14.69
C THR A 221 2.68 17.01 16.21
N ALA A 222 1.59 17.10 16.97
CA ALA A 222 1.53 17.30 18.43
C ALA A 222 2.20 16.21 19.31
N ALA A 223 2.75 15.14 18.74
CA ALA A 223 3.32 14.03 19.51
C ALA A 223 4.77 14.26 19.96
N GLU A 224 5.49 15.19 19.33
CA GLU A 224 6.90 15.43 19.66
C GLU A 224 7.10 16.90 20.00
N THR A 225 7.48 17.10 21.26
CA THR A 225 7.99 18.33 21.89
C THR A 225 8.58 19.30 20.89
N GLY A 226 8.30 20.61 21.03
CA GLY A 226 8.69 21.74 20.15
C GLY A 226 10.18 21.86 19.79
N THR A 227 10.72 20.81 19.20
CA THR A 227 12.11 20.57 18.86
C THR A 227 12.20 20.78 17.37
N THR A 228 12.95 21.80 16.99
CA THR A 228 13.26 22.05 15.59
C THR A 228 14.08 20.89 15.03
N ARG A 229 13.67 20.37 13.88
CA ARG A 229 14.34 19.28 13.16
C ARG A 229 14.77 19.75 11.78
N GLU A 230 15.80 19.10 11.25
CA GLU A 230 16.29 19.34 9.90
C GLU A 230 15.52 18.47 8.90
N PHE A 231 15.14 19.08 7.78
CA PHE A 231 14.43 18.44 6.68
C PHE A 231 15.09 18.79 5.35
N ILE A 232 14.92 17.90 4.39
CA ILE A 232 15.11 18.25 2.98
C ILE A 232 13.96 19.18 2.56
N VAL A 233 14.29 20.32 1.96
CA VAL A 233 13.32 21.30 1.48
C VAL A 233 13.68 21.74 0.06
N VAL A 234 12.71 22.23 -0.70
CA VAL A 234 12.89 22.68 -2.10
C VAL A 234 12.67 24.18 -2.19
N ASP A 235 13.52 24.91 -2.93
CA ASP A 235 13.28 26.34 -3.24
C ASP A 235 11.88 26.52 -3.86
N ASP A 236 11.08 27.45 -3.33
CA ASP A 236 9.72 27.73 -3.81
C ASP A 236 9.65 28.14 -5.28
N ARG A 237 10.76 28.62 -5.86
CA ARG A 237 10.91 28.93 -7.29
C ARG A 237 10.98 27.69 -8.20
N ALA A 238 11.23 26.51 -7.63
CA ALA A 238 11.27 25.24 -8.33
C ALA A 238 9.99 24.41 -8.13
N ARG A 239 8.92 25.03 -7.60
CA ARG A 239 7.63 24.37 -7.40
C ARG A 239 7.08 23.73 -8.68
N ASP A 240 7.20 24.43 -9.81
CA ASP A 240 6.81 23.94 -11.14
C ASP A 240 7.50 22.61 -11.49
N VAL A 241 8.76 22.46 -11.09
CA VAL A 241 9.53 21.23 -11.30
C VAL A 241 9.05 20.10 -10.39
N VAL A 242 8.74 20.41 -9.13
CA VAL A 242 8.15 19.44 -8.19
C VAL A 242 6.78 18.97 -8.69
N GLU A 243 5.91 19.89 -9.11
CA GLU A 243 4.59 19.57 -9.66
C GLU A 243 4.71 18.70 -10.92
N ASN A 244 5.67 18.98 -11.81
CA ASN A 244 5.94 18.14 -12.98
C ASN A 244 6.45 16.73 -12.60
N TYR A 245 7.28 16.62 -11.56
CA TYR A 245 7.70 15.32 -11.02
C TYR A 245 6.49 14.53 -10.48
N LEU A 246 5.67 15.17 -9.65
CA LEU A 246 4.46 14.54 -9.10
C LEU A 246 3.51 14.12 -10.22
N HIS A 247 3.34 14.96 -11.25
CA HIS A 247 2.55 14.65 -12.43
C HIS A 247 3.11 13.44 -13.19
N ALA A 248 4.42 13.39 -13.42
CA ALA A 248 5.06 12.25 -14.05
C ALA A 248 4.78 10.96 -13.25
N LEU A 249 5.01 11.00 -11.94
CA LEU A 249 4.76 9.87 -11.05
C LEU A 249 3.29 9.41 -11.11
N TYR A 250 2.33 10.34 -11.03
CA TYR A 250 0.89 10.08 -11.15
C TYR A 250 0.54 9.30 -12.41
N HIS A 251 1.07 9.75 -13.55
CA HIS A 251 0.79 9.12 -14.83
C HIS A 251 1.47 7.78 -15.00
N LEU A 252 2.64 7.54 -14.39
CA LEU A 252 3.25 6.21 -14.35
C LEU A 252 2.34 5.23 -13.62
N TYR A 253 1.77 5.63 -12.47
CA TYR A 253 0.77 4.82 -11.79
C TYR A 253 -0.41 4.48 -12.70
N GLN A 254 -0.97 5.45 -13.42
CA GLN A 254 -2.09 5.16 -14.32
C GLN A 254 -1.71 4.30 -15.53
N SER A 255 -0.62 4.63 -16.19
CA SER A 255 -0.29 4.13 -17.52
C SER A 255 0.51 2.83 -17.48
N ILE A 256 1.27 2.61 -16.40
CA ILE A 256 2.23 1.52 -16.27
C ILE A 256 1.84 0.60 -15.11
N TYR A 257 1.89 1.09 -13.87
CA TYR A 257 1.73 0.23 -12.69
C TYR A 257 0.30 -0.31 -12.56
N PHE A 258 -0.72 0.52 -12.85
CA PHE A 258 -2.12 0.11 -12.91
C PHE A 258 -2.60 -0.24 -14.32
N HIS A 259 -1.69 -0.53 -15.25
CA HIS A 259 -2.08 -0.98 -16.58
C HIS A 259 -2.89 -2.28 -16.47
N HIS A 260 -4.12 -2.26 -16.97
CA HIS A 260 -5.10 -3.35 -16.84
C HIS A 260 -4.56 -4.72 -17.26
N THR A 261 -3.79 -4.81 -18.35
CA THR A 261 -3.13 -6.07 -18.75
C THR A 261 -2.01 -6.46 -17.79
N ALA A 262 -1.21 -5.52 -17.28
CA ALA A 262 -0.09 -5.84 -16.39
C ALA A 262 -0.64 -6.40 -15.07
N ARG A 263 -1.69 -5.77 -14.53
CA ARG A 263 -2.46 -6.28 -13.39
C ARG A 263 -2.98 -7.69 -13.65
N ALA A 264 -3.65 -7.93 -14.78
CA ALA A 264 -4.16 -9.25 -15.13
C ALA A 264 -3.06 -10.33 -15.22
N VAL A 265 -1.89 -9.98 -15.74
CA VAL A 265 -0.73 -10.89 -15.82
C VAL A 265 -0.14 -11.17 -14.43
N SER A 266 0.00 -10.14 -13.59
CA SER A 266 0.40 -10.29 -12.18
C SER A 266 -0.51 -11.28 -11.48
N TRP A 267 -1.83 -11.14 -11.63
CA TRP A 267 -2.81 -12.05 -11.04
C TRP A 267 -2.74 -13.47 -11.58
N LEU A 268 -2.49 -13.63 -12.89
CA LEU A 268 -2.30 -14.95 -13.48
C LEU A 268 -1.06 -15.65 -12.91
N LEU A 269 0.06 -14.94 -12.76
CA LEU A 269 1.26 -15.46 -12.10
C LEU A 269 1.01 -15.75 -10.61
N ASN A 270 0.29 -14.85 -9.92
CA ASN A 270 -0.13 -15.05 -8.53
C ASN A 270 -0.91 -16.35 -8.36
N ALA A 271 -1.91 -16.58 -9.21
CA ALA A 271 -2.73 -17.77 -9.20
C ALA A 271 -1.90 -19.05 -9.40
N ALA A 272 -0.96 -19.05 -10.35
CA ALA A 272 -0.06 -20.18 -10.59
C ALA A 272 0.81 -20.48 -9.36
N LEU A 273 1.45 -19.44 -8.78
CA LEU A 273 2.30 -19.58 -7.59
C LEU A 273 1.51 -20.05 -6.36
N ARG A 274 0.30 -19.51 -6.14
CA ARG A 274 -0.60 -19.94 -5.06
C ARG A 274 -1.01 -21.40 -5.22
N ARG A 275 -1.40 -21.81 -6.43
CA ARG A 275 -1.80 -23.20 -6.70
C ARG A 275 -0.65 -24.16 -6.47
N ALA A 276 0.55 -23.83 -6.96
CA ALA A 276 1.75 -24.63 -6.74
C ALA A 276 2.08 -24.78 -5.24
N ARG A 277 1.98 -23.67 -4.48
CA ARG A 277 2.17 -23.68 -3.03
C ARG A 277 1.13 -24.55 -2.31
N GLU A 278 -0.16 -24.41 -2.65
CA GLU A 278 -1.24 -25.19 -2.03
C GLU A 278 -1.06 -26.70 -2.26
N LEU A 279 -0.72 -27.11 -3.49
CA LEU A 279 -0.46 -28.51 -3.83
C LEU A 279 0.76 -29.06 -3.06
N ALA A 280 1.86 -28.31 -3.03
CA ALA A 280 3.07 -28.73 -2.33
C ALA A 280 2.92 -28.79 -0.80
N MET A 281 2.07 -27.94 -0.22
CA MET A 281 1.72 -28.00 1.20
C MET A 281 0.79 -29.18 1.52
N ALA A 282 -0.08 -29.57 0.59
CA ALA A 282 -1.02 -30.67 0.77
C ALA A 282 -0.37 -32.05 0.66
N SER A 283 0.70 -32.18 -0.13
CA SER A 283 1.30 -33.47 -0.46
C SER A 283 2.80 -33.33 -0.73
N GLU A 284 3.61 -34.12 -0.02
CA GLU A 284 5.05 -34.21 -0.28
C GLU A 284 5.34 -34.76 -1.69
N THR A 285 4.49 -35.64 -2.21
CA THR A 285 4.66 -36.17 -3.57
C THR A 285 4.48 -35.06 -4.61
N ASP A 286 3.47 -34.20 -4.43
CA ASP A 286 3.26 -33.04 -5.31
C ASP A 286 4.38 -32.03 -5.15
N ARG A 287 4.85 -31.78 -3.92
CA ARG A 287 6.01 -30.91 -3.66
C ARG A 287 7.24 -31.35 -4.45
N LEU A 288 7.59 -32.64 -4.42
CA LEU A 288 8.75 -33.18 -5.15
C LEU A 288 8.57 -33.19 -6.67
N HIS A 289 7.31 -33.26 -7.15
CA HIS A 289 7.00 -33.10 -8.57
C HIS A 289 7.16 -31.65 -9.02
N LEU A 290 6.62 -30.71 -8.25
CA LEU A 290 6.55 -29.30 -8.59
C LEU A 290 7.89 -28.58 -8.40
N PHE A 291 8.61 -28.89 -7.33
CA PHE A 291 9.89 -28.30 -6.97
C PHE A 291 10.97 -29.37 -7.08
N ALA A 292 11.99 -29.12 -7.92
CA ALA A 292 12.96 -30.15 -8.26
C ALA A 292 13.70 -30.68 -7.01
N PRO A 293 13.73 -32.00 -6.79
CA PRO A 293 14.51 -32.57 -5.70
C PRO A 293 16.00 -32.40 -6.01
N ALA A 294 16.72 -31.75 -5.10
CA ALA A 294 18.15 -31.54 -5.18
C ALA A 294 18.80 -31.72 -3.81
N SER A 295 20.14 -31.63 -3.75
CA SER A 295 20.89 -31.67 -2.49
C SER A 295 20.57 -30.48 -1.57
N LYS A 296 20.03 -29.40 -2.12
CA LYS A 296 19.49 -28.24 -1.40
C LYS A 296 18.00 -28.09 -1.73
N PRO A 297 17.19 -27.50 -0.83
CA PRO A 297 15.80 -27.20 -1.14
C PRO A 297 15.71 -26.25 -2.34
N ASP A 298 14.62 -26.35 -3.10
CA ASP A 298 14.30 -25.36 -4.13
C ASP A 298 14.18 -23.98 -3.46
N PRO A 299 14.80 -22.92 -4.01
CA PRO A 299 14.88 -21.63 -3.34
C PRO A 299 13.51 -20.91 -3.26
N LEU A 300 12.62 -21.14 -4.23
CA LEU A 300 11.26 -20.60 -4.16
C LEU A 300 10.45 -21.35 -3.12
N TRP A 301 10.57 -22.68 -3.07
CA TRP A 301 9.92 -23.47 -2.02
C TRP A 301 10.40 -23.08 -0.62
N ALA A 302 11.72 -22.96 -0.41
CA ALA A 302 12.30 -22.56 0.87
C ALA A 302 11.76 -21.19 1.33
N LEU A 303 11.61 -20.24 0.41
CA LEU A 303 10.97 -18.96 0.70
C LEU A 303 9.48 -19.13 1.04
N MET A 304 8.72 -19.93 0.28
CA MET A 304 7.29 -20.15 0.54
C MET A 304 7.04 -20.82 1.90
N GLU A 305 7.93 -21.71 2.29
CA GLU A 305 7.90 -22.44 3.56
C GLU A 305 8.25 -21.53 4.73
N HIS A 306 9.41 -20.86 4.68
CA HIS A 306 9.99 -20.16 5.83
C HIS A 306 9.78 -18.64 5.83
N GLY A 307 9.37 -18.03 4.72
CA GLY A 307 9.19 -16.57 4.62
C GLY A 307 10.45 -15.80 5.01
N ASN A 308 10.32 -14.84 5.92
CA ASN A 308 11.39 -14.01 6.47
C ASN A 308 12.49 -14.81 7.18
N GLU A 309 12.25 -16.07 7.55
CA GLU A 309 13.24 -16.94 8.21
C GLU A 309 14.03 -17.80 7.22
N VAL A 310 13.76 -17.66 5.90
CA VAL A 310 14.49 -18.40 4.86
C VAL A 310 16.00 -18.19 5.01
N SER A 311 16.79 -19.24 4.81
CA SER A 311 18.24 -19.10 4.83
C SER A 311 18.67 -18.14 3.71
N LEU A 312 19.58 -17.21 4.00
CA LEU A 312 20.10 -16.31 2.98
C LEU A 312 20.72 -17.12 1.83
N SER A 313 21.43 -18.20 2.12
CA SER A 313 22.03 -19.09 1.11
C SER A 313 21.03 -19.73 0.15
N ASP A 314 19.78 -19.93 0.56
CA ASP A 314 18.71 -20.43 -0.30
C ASP A 314 18.05 -19.28 -1.07
N TYR A 315 17.68 -18.20 -0.37
CA TYR A 315 17.06 -17.02 -0.96
C TYR A 315 17.91 -16.41 -2.07
N MET A 316 19.23 -16.41 -1.91
CA MET A 316 20.17 -15.80 -2.86
C MET A 316 20.28 -16.55 -4.18
N ARG A 317 19.76 -17.77 -4.27
CA ARG A 317 19.66 -18.52 -5.53
C ARG A 317 18.37 -18.21 -6.30
N LEU A 318 17.49 -17.39 -5.74
CA LEU A 318 16.20 -17.07 -6.32
C LEU A 318 16.28 -15.85 -7.24
N ASP A 319 15.98 -16.05 -8.51
CA ASP A 319 15.83 -15.02 -9.53
C ASP A 319 14.61 -15.32 -10.44
N GLU A 320 14.33 -14.45 -11.42
CA GLU A 320 13.15 -14.63 -12.27
C GLU A 320 13.30 -15.80 -13.24
N ALA A 321 14.52 -16.10 -13.68
CA ALA A 321 14.79 -17.25 -14.55
C ALA A 321 14.43 -18.57 -13.86
N HIS A 322 14.72 -18.68 -12.56
CA HIS A 322 14.30 -19.82 -11.74
C HIS A 322 12.78 -19.95 -11.67
N VAL A 323 12.07 -18.85 -11.41
CA VAL A 323 10.59 -18.84 -11.38
C VAL A 323 10.01 -19.25 -12.74
N TRP A 324 10.53 -18.73 -13.85
CA TRP A 324 10.06 -19.10 -15.20
C TRP A 324 10.39 -20.56 -15.56
N SER A 325 11.51 -21.09 -15.08
CA SER A 325 11.84 -22.52 -15.17
C SER A 325 10.81 -23.38 -14.44
N LEU A 326 10.40 -22.98 -13.23
CA LEU A 326 9.34 -23.65 -12.49
C LEU A 326 7.99 -23.56 -13.20
N VAL A 327 7.61 -22.39 -13.72
CA VAL A 327 6.39 -22.24 -14.55
C VAL A 327 6.43 -23.18 -15.75
N GLN A 328 7.58 -23.31 -16.43
CA GLN A 328 7.73 -24.24 -17.55
C GLN A 328 7.57 -25.70 -17.11
N ARG A 329 8.11 -26.08 -15.95
CA ARG A 329 7.95 -27.41 -15.35
C ARG A 329 6.50 -27.71 -14.97
N TRP A 330 5.80 -26.75 -14.38
CA TRP A 330 4.42 -26.91 -13.90
C TRP A 330 3.39 -27.07 -15.02
N ARG A 331 3.76 -26.82 -16.28
CA ARG A 331 2.95 -27.18 -17.46
C ARG A 331 2.78 -28.70 -17.62
N ASP A 332 3.68 -29.49 -17.05
CA ASP A 332 3.58 -30.96 -17.04
C ASP A 332 2.95 -31.48 -15.73
N SER A 333 2.38 -30.60 -14.90
CA SER A 333 1.69 -30.98 -13.67
C SER A 333 0.46 -31.84 -13.95
N ASN A 334 0.20 -32.79 -13.05
CA ASN A 334 -1.04 -33.58 -13.05
C ASN A 334 -2.27 -32.71 -12.69
N ASP A 335 -2.07 -31.62 -11.94
CA ASP A 335 -3.15 -30.68 -11.61
C ASP A 335 -3.56 -29.85 -12.84
N PRO A 336 -4.79 -30.01 -13.35
CA PRO A 336 -5.23 -29.33 -14.57
C PRO A 336 -5.29 -27.81 -14.42
N THR A 337 -5.57 -27.31 -13.22
CA THR A 337 -5.62 -25.88 -12.92
C THR A 337 -4.24 -25.25 -13.05
N LEU A 338 -3.24 -25.79 -12.34
CA LEU A 338 -1.88 -25.28 -12.41
C LEU A 338 -1.31 -25.37 -13.83
N ARG A 339 -1.57 -26.48 -14.53
CA ARG A 339 -1.13 -26.69 -15.91
C ARG A 339 -1.68 -25.61 -16.85
N ASP A 340 -2.99 -25.32 -16.79
CA ASP A 340 -3.60 -24.29 -17.65
C ASP A 340 -3.10 -22.88 -17.32
N LEU A 341 -3.00 -22.52 -16.03
CA LEU A 341 -2.45 -21.22 -15.61
C LEU A 341 -1.01 -21.00 -16.16
N CYS A 342 -0.15 -22.02 -16.06
CA CYS A 342 1.21 -21.94 -16.58
C CYS A 342 1.25 -21.89 -18.12
N ASP A 343 0.36 -22.62 -18.80
CA ASP A 343 0.28 -22.59 -20.26
C ASP A 343 -0.20 -21.23 -20.77
N ARG A 344 -1.16 -20.60 -20.07
CA ARG A 344 -1.63 -19.23 -20.35
C ARG A 344 -0.51 -18.21 -20.26
N LEU A 345 0.32 -18.27 -19.22
CA LEU A 345 1.49 -17.41 -19.06
C LEU A 345 2.45 -17.56 -20.26
N LYS A 346 2.75 -18.80 -20.65
CA LYS A 346 3.72 -19.07 -21.72
C LYS A 346 3.24 -18.65 -23.11
N HIS A 347 1.96 -18.84 -23.40
CA HIS A 347 1.36 -18.53 -24.70
C HIS A 347 0.68 -17.15 -24.76
N ARG A 348 0.90 -16.30 -23.76
CA ARG A 348 0.31 -14.96 -23.70
C ARG A 348 -1.23 -14.97 -23.75
N ARG A 349 -1.87 -16.03 -23.25
CA ARG A 349 -3.34 -16.16 -23.13
C ARG A 349 -3.82 -15.58 -21.80
N PHE A 350 -3.52 -14.29 -21.60
CA PHE A 350 -3.74 -13.59 -20.33
C PHE A 350 -5.23 -13.42 -20.01
N PHE A 351 -5.53 -13.28 -18.73
CA PHE A 351 -6.84 -12.83 -18.28
C PHE A 351 -7.15 -11.41 -18.78
N LYS A 352 -8.42 -11.07 -18.83
CA LYS A 352 -8.91 -9.71 -19.11
C LYS A 352 -9.30 -9.05 -17.81
N ALA A 353 -8.80 -7.85 -17.58
CA ALA A 353 -9.26 -6.96 -16.53
C ALA A 353 -10.34 -6.04 -17.11
N ILE A 354 -11.53 -6.10 -16.53
CA ILE A 354 -12.72 -5.37 -16.98
C ILE A 354 -13.10 -4.35 -15.91
N ASP A 355 -13.15 -3.07 -16.26
CA ASP A 355 -13.54 -2.02 -15.33
C ASP A 355 -15.00 -2.22 -14.87
N VAL A 356 -15.20 -2.15 -13.56
CA VAL A 356 -16.50 -2.30 -12.89
C VAL A 356 -17.03 -0.92 -12.49
N LEU A 357 -18.31 -0.68 -12.75
CA LEU A 357 -18.96 0.64 -12.58
C LEU A 357 -19.53 0.88 -11.17
N THR A 358 -19.43 -0.09 -10.27
CA THR A 358 -19.99 -0.02 -8.93
C THR A 358 -18.91 -0.25 -7.87
N SER A 359 -19.03 0.41 -6.73
CA SER A 359 -18.23 0.15 -5.52
C SER A 359 -19.00 -0.63 -4.45
N ASP A 360 -20.26 -0.99 -4.74
CA ASP A 360 -21.17 -1.76 -3.88
C ASP A 360 -20.66 -3.20 -3.70
N PHE A 361 -20.37 -3.59 -2.46
CA PHE A 361 -19.77 -4.88 -2.14
C PHE A 361 -20.63 -6.07 -2.56
N ASP A 362 -21.95 -6.03 -2.33
CA ASP A 362 -22.86 -7.14 -2.66
C ASP A 362 -22.94 -7.37 -4.16
N LYS A 363 -22.99 -6.29 -4.96
CA LYS A 363 -22.93 -6.37 -6.42
C LYS A 363 -21.60 -6.95 -6.89
N LEU A 364 -20.50 -6.60 -6.24
CA LEU A 364 -19.16 -7.09 -6.58
C LEU A 364 -18.97 -8.58 -6.23
N VAL A 365 -19.52 -9.03 -5.10
CA VAL A 365 -19.53 -10.45 -4.71
C VAL A 365 -20.39 -11.26 -5.66
N THR A 366 -21.59 -10.75 -5.99
CA THR A 366 -22.49 -11.38 -6.96
C THR A 366 -21.80 -11.52 -8.32
N LEU A 367 -21.16 -10.45 -8.80
CA LEU A 367 -20.42 -10.45 -10.06
C LEU A 367 -19.27 -11.48 -10.07
N GLN A 368 -18.54 -11.60 -8.96
CA GLN A 368 -17.49 -12.60 -8.83
C GLN A 368 -18.04 -14.03 -8.86
N GLU A 369 -19.11 -14.32 -8.13
CA GLU A 369 -19.71 -15.67 -8.12
C GLU A 369 -20.34 -16.02 -9.47
N GLU A 370 -21.00 -15.07 -10.15
CA GLU A 370 -21.47 -15.27 -11.52
C GLU A 370 -20.32 -15.57 -12.50
N ALA A 371 -19.20 -14.85 -12.36
CA ALA A 371 -18.01 -15.11 -13.16
C ALA A 371 -17.42 -16.49 -12.86
N LYS A 372 -17.36 -16.90 -11.59
CA LYS A 372 -16.89 -18.24 -11.21
C LYS A 372 -17.79 -19.33 -11.74
N ASP A 373 -19.11 -19.17 -11.68
CA ASP A 373 -20.07 -20.11 -12.25
C ASP A 373 -19.88 -20.28 -13.76
N ARG A 374 -19.54 -19.20 -14.47
CA ARG A 374 -19.19 -19.27 -15.90
C ARG A 374 -17.89 -20.00 -16.14
N VAL A 375 -16.88 -19.78 -15.29
CA VAL A 375 -15.63 -20.56 -15.35
C VAL A 375 -15.92 -22.04 -15.12
N ARG A 376 -16.71 -22.40 -14.09
CA ARG A 376 -17.13 -23.80 -13.82
C ARG A 376 -17.84 -24.44 -15.01
N LYS A 377 -18.70 -23.68 -15.72
CA LYS A 377 -19.41 -24.18 -16.93
C LYS A 377 -18.51 -24.32 -18.14
N THR A 378 -17.57 -23.40 -18.32
CA THR A 378 -16.66 -23.35 -19.50
C THR A 378 -15.50 -24.32 -19.34
N PHE A 379 -15.02 -24.49 -18.11
CA PHE A 379 -13.87 -25.28 -17.75
C PHE A 379 -14.19 -26.18 -16.54
N PRO A 380 -14.97 -27.26 -16.73
CA PRO A 380 -15.47 -28.10 -15.63
C PRO A 380 -14.35 -28.79 -14.84
N ASP A 381 -13.19 -29.01 -15.45
CA ASP A 381 -12.04 -29.67 -14.82
C ASP A 381 -11.10 -28.69 -14.09
N LEU A 382 -11.39 -27.38 -14.11
CA LEU A 382 -10.53 -26.34 -13.53
C LEU A 382 -11.18 -25.76 -12.26
N ASN A 383 -10.33 -25.39 -11.29
CA ASN A 383 -10.79 -24.72 -10.08
C ASN A 383 -11.02 -23.22 -10.35
N ALA A 384 -12.28 -22.81 -10.39
CA ALA A 384 -12.70 -21.45 -10.69
C ALA A 384 -12.17 -20.36 -9.75
N ASP A 385 -11.77 -20.71 -8.52
CA ASP A 385 -11.25 -19.74 -7.54
C ASP A 385 -9.90 -19.11 -7.96
N TYR A 386 -9.22 -19.70 -8.95
CA TYR A 386 -7.96 -19.20 -9.50
C TYR A 386 -8.13 -18.35 -10.77
N TYR A 387 -9.33 -18.27 -11.32
CA TYR A 387 -9.61 -17.61 -12.60
C TYR A 387 -10.40 -16.32 -12.45
N VAL A 388 -10.95 -16.05 -11.27
CA VAL A 388 -11.75 -14.85 -11.02
C VAL A 388 -11.16 -14.07 -9.86
N ARG A 389 -10.88 -12.79 -10.10
CA ARG A 389 -10.40 -11.88 -9.06
C ARG A 389 -11.03 -10.52 -9.20
N LEU A 390 -11.41 -9.92 -8.07
CA LEU A 390 -11.65 -8.49 -8.01
C LEU A 390 -10.34 -7.77 -7.62
N ASP A 391 -9.86 -6.94 -8.52
CA ASP A 391 -8.69 -6.08 -8.36
C ASP A 391 -9.16 -4.69 -7.92
N GLN A 392 -8.62 -4.21 -6.81
CA GLN A 392 -8.91 -2.89 -6.26
C GLN A 392 -7.60 -2.12 -6.14
N THR A 393 -7.46 -1.04 -6.90
CA THR A 393 -6.22 -0.25 -7.00
C THR A 393 -5.84 0.50 -5.72
N ASP A 394 -6.70 0.49 -4.70
CA ASP A 394 -6.48 1.15 -3.41
C ASP A 394 -5.69 0.30 -2.40
N ARG A 395 -5.55 -1.02 -2.65
CA ARG A 395 -4.89 -1.98 -1.75
C ARG A 395 -3.41 -2.24 -2.06
N GLU A 396 -2.87 -1.68 -3.12
CA GLU A 396 -1.50 -1.95 -3.55
C GLU A 396 -0.46 -1.16 -2.71
N ASN A 397 0.74 -1.72 -2.57
CA ASN A 397 1.90 -1.08 -1.94
C ASN A 397 2.33 0.22 -2.63
N ASP A 398 1.85 0.38 -3.86
CA ASP A 398 2.06 1.47 -4.77
C ASP A 398 1.18 2.67 -4.40
N LYS A 399 1.69 3.46 -3.46
CA LYS A 399 1.04 4.69 -3.03
C LYS A 399 1.49 5.85 -3.93
N PRO A 400 0.58 6.48 -4.71
CA PRO A 400 0.86 7.80 -5.26
C PRO A 400 1.18 8.77 -4.13
N TYR A 401 1.65 9.97 -4.49
CA TYR A 401 1.93 11.03 -3.51
C TYR A 401 0.77 11.19 -2.51
N ARG A 402 1.06 11.02 -1.21
CA ARG A 402 0.11 11.12 -0.10
C ARG A 402 0.76 11.88 1.04
N TRP A 403 0.02 12.81 1.64
CA TRP A 403 0.45 13.60 2.80
C TRP A 403 -0.58 13.46 3.93
N GLY A 404 -0.14 13.58 5.19
CA GLY A 404 -1.04 13.68 6.36
C GLY A 404 -1.82 12.40 6.73
N GLN A 405 -1.41 11.22 6.25
CA GLN A 405 -1.92 9.91 6.70
C GLN A 405 -0.95 9.27 7.72
N ASP A 406 -1.44 8.49 8.68
CA ASP A 406 -0.65 7.84 9.75
C ASP A 406 0.29 6.69 9.29
N ASP A 407 0.80 6.73 8.05
CA ASP A 407 1.74 5.75 7.50
C ASP A 407 3.18 6.32 7.42
N SER A 408 4.19 5.47 7.63
CA SER A 408 5.60 5.82 7.45
C SER A 408 5.86 6.26 6.01
N GLY A 409 6.19 7.55 5.82
CA GLY A 409 6.39 8.18 4.50
C GLY A 409 5.35 9.23 4.09
N SER A 410 4.48 9.67 5.00
CA SER A 410 3.48 10.71 4.78
C SER A 410 3.97 12.14 4.96
N ASP A 411 5.28 12.33 5.17
CA ASP A 411 5.89 13.65 5.25
C ASP A 411 5.70 14.39 3.92
N PRO A 412 5.14 15.61 3.93
CA PRO A 412 4.92 16.37 2.71
C PRO A 412 6.24 16.83 2.10
N ILE A 413 6.24 17.08 0.80
CA ILE A 413 7.34 17.82 0.17
C ILE A 413 7.30 19.26 0.69
N LEU A 414 8.37 19.66 1.36
CA LEU A 414 8.50 20.99 1.95
C LEU A 414 9.11 21.98 0.96
N LEU A 415 8.51 23.16 0.86
CA LEU A 415 9.04 24.31 0.12
C LEU A 415 9.63 25.33 1.08
N VAL A 416 10.74 25.98 0.69
CA VAL A 416 11.37 27.08 1.41
C VAL A 416 11.36 28.36 0.58
N SER A 417 10.94 29.47 1.17
CA SER A 417 11.01 30.79 0.53
C SER A 417 12.38 31.43 0.69
N LYS A 418 12.66 32.48 -0.09
CA LYS A 418 13.87 33.31 0.08
C LYS A 418 14.03 33.87 1.52
N GLN A 419 12.93 34.08 2.23
CA GLN A 419 12.95 34.57 3.62
C GLN A 419 13.11 33.45 4.66
N GLY A 420 13.28 32.19 4.23
CA GLY A 420 13.45 31.03 5.10
C GLY A 420 12.15 30.46 5.65
N SER A 421 10.98 30.89 5.14
CA SER A 421 9.70 30.31 5.55
C SER A 421 9.53 28.95 4.89
N ILE A 422 9.40 27.90 5.72
CA ILE A 422 9.20 26.52 5.28
C ILE A 422 7.73 26.18 5.41
N ARG A 423 7.14 25.61 4.34
CA ARG A 423 5.75 25.14 4.32
C ARG A 423 5.60 23.89 3.47
N PRO A 424 4.62 23.02 3.74
CA PRO A 424 4.22 21.96 2.82
C PRO A 424 3.86 22.52 1.44
N ILE A 425 4.08 21.75 0.38
CA ILE A 425 3.68 22.13 -0.99
C ILE A 425 2.16 22.36 -1.10
N GLU A 426 1.39 21.66 -0.25
CA GLU A 426 -0.06 21.70 -0.13
C GLU A 426 -0.61 22.99 0.48
N ASP A 427 0.19 23.71 1.28
CA ASP A 427 -0.22 24.96 1.94
C ASP A 427 -0.25 26.11 0.92
N GLU A 428 -1.19 26.03 -0.03
CA GLU A 428 -1.37 26.96 -1.16
C GLU A 428 -2.56 27.91 -0.96
N LYS A 429 -2.32 29.20 -1.21
CA LYS A 429 -3.34 30.27 -1.19
C LYS A 429 -3.83 30.67 -2.60
N ARG A 430 -3.37 30.01 -3.67
CA ARG A 430 -3.52 30.45 -5.07
C ARG A 430 -4.65 29.79 -5.88
N GLY A 431 -5.48 28.92 -5.29
CA GLY A 431 -6.63 28.29 -5.96
C GLY A 431 -6.46 26.77 -6.13
N LYS A 432 -7.14 26.18 -7.12
CA LYS A 432 -7.07 24.73 -7.38
C LYS A 432 -5.68 24.33 -7.87
N SER A 433 -5.00 23.46 -7.12
CA SER A 433 -3.66 22.96 -7.43
C SER A 433 -3.76 21.62 -8.16
N MET A 434 -2.69 21.20 -8.85
CA MET A 434 -2.57 19.83 -9.35
C MET A 434 -2.70 18.80 -8.21
N LEU A 435 -2.34 19.18 -6.98
CA LEU A 435 -2.52 18.40 -5.75
C LEU A 435 -3.98 17.96 -5.53
N ASP A 436 -4.97 18.74 -5.99
CA ASP A 436 -6.39 18.39 -5.92
C ASP A 436 -6.74 17.15 -6.78
N LEU A 437 -5.98 16.89 -7.86
CA LEU A 437 -6.13 15.68 -8.68
C LEU A 437 -5.63 14.43 -7.94
N PHE A 438 -4.60 14.57 -7.11
CA PHE A 438 -4.10 13.47 -6.28
C PHE A 438 -5.06 13.13 -5.15
N ASP A 439 -5.67 14.15 -4.53
CA ASP A 439 -6.65 13.97 -3.44
C ASP A 439 -7.95 13.32 -3.91
N SER A 440 -8.28 13.45 -5.21
CA SER A 440 -9.47 12.82 -5.79
C SER A 440 -9.44 11.28 -5.78
N GLY A 441 -8.25 10.68 -5.64
CA GLY A 441 -8.04 9.24 -5.50
C GLY A 441 -8.40 8.42 -6.74
N PHE A 442 -7.46 7.62 -7.25
CA PHE A 442 -7.79 6.63 -8.26
C PHE A 442 -8.40 5.38 -7.65
N ARG A 443 -9.72 5.31 -7.64
CA ARG A 443 -10.45 4.08 -7.37
C ARG A 443 -10.92 3.48 -8.69
N THR A 444 -10.12 2.56 -9.23
CA THR A 444 -10.59 1.69 -10.32
C THR A 444 -10.78 0.31 -9.73
N GLN A 445 -11.97 -0.25 -9.90
CA GLN A 445 -12.24 -1.63 -9.57
C GLN A 445 -12.31 -2.43 -10.86
N ARG A 446 -11.62 -3.56 -10.92
CA ARG A 446 -11.60 -4.41 -12.10
C ARG A 446 -11.94 -5.84 -11.75
N LEU A 447 -12.83 -6.43 -12.53
CA LEU A 447 -13.04 -7.87 -12.51
C LEU A 447 -12.04 -8.50 -13.49
N ILE A 448 -11.20 -9.39 -12.99
CA ILE A 448 -10.22 -10.14 -13.78
C ILE A 448 -10.77 -11.54 -14.01
N VAL A 449 -10.88 -11.92 -15.28
CA VAL A 449 -11.43 -13.20 -15.73
C VAL A 449 -10.70 -13.72 -16.97
N PRO A 450 -10.71 -15.03 -17.27
CA PRO A 450 -10.32 -15.52 -18.59
C PRO A 450 -11.12 -14.86 -19.73
N GLU A 451 -10.49 -14.68 -20.88
CA GLU A 451 -11.11 -14.05 -22.06
C GLU A 451 -12.37 -14.83 -22.50
N GLU A 452 -12.31 -16.15 -22.36
CA GLU A 452 -13.35 -17.11 -22.77
C GLU A 452 -14.68 -16.95 -22.02
N VAL A 453 -14.67 -16.34 -20.83
CA VAL A 453 -15.90 -16.12 -20.03
C VAL A 453 -16.43 -14.69 -20.12
N ARG A 454 -15.77 -13.81 -20.87
CA ARG A 454 -16.08 -12.38 -20.93
C ARG A 454 -17.43 -12.07 -21.58
N GLU A 455 -17.71 -12.63 -22.75
CA GLU A 455 -18.87 -12.25 -23.59
C GLU A 455 -20.25 -12.53 -22.95
N GLY A 456 -20.27 -13.27 -21.83
CA GLY A 456 -21.50 -13.58 -21.11
C GLY A 456 -21.73 -12.79 -19.82
N LEU A 457 -20.75 -12.02 -19.33
CA LEU A 457 -20.90 -11.30 -18.06
C LEU A 457 -21.97 -10.20 -18.16
N PRO A 458 -22.70 -9.89 -17.07
CA PRO A 458 -23.81 -8.94 -17.11
C PRO A 458 -23.33 -7.55 -17.56
N PRO A 459 -23.80 -7.04 -18.72
CA PRO A 459 -23.31 -5.77 -19.28
C PRO A 459 -23.52 -4.59 -18.33
N LYS A 460 -24.57 -4.64 -17.50
CA LYS A 460 -24.96 -3.59 -16.55
C LYS A 460 -23.90 -3.26 -15.49
N LEU A 461 -22.98 -4.19 -15.21
CA LEU A 461 -21.93 -4.02 -14.20
C LEU A 461 -20.56 -3.73 -14.82
N LEU A 462 -20.42 -3.84 -16.15
CA LEU A 462 -19.16 -3.73 -16.86
C LEU A 462 -19.12 -2.48 -17.73
N LYS A 463 -17.96 -1.80 -17.76
CA LYS A 463 -17.75 -0.65 -18.64
C LYS A 463 -17.44 -1.14 -20.06
N GLY A 464 -18.48 -1.34 -20.87
CA GLY A 464 -18.32 -1.90 -22.22
C GLY A 464 -19.49 -1.70 -23.20
N GLU A 465 -20.70 -1.39 -22.73
CA GLU A 465 -21.84 -1.05 -23.60
C GLU A 465 -22.56 0.17 -23.02
N VAL A 466 -22.02 1.36 -23.29
CA VAL A 466 -22.67 2.63 -22.93
C VAL A 466 -23.08 3.36 -24.19
N GLU A 467 -24.01 2.76 -24.92
CA GLU A 467 -25.17 3.52 -25.37
C GLU A 467 -26.36 2.85 -24.70
N VAL A 468 -27.09 3.64 -23.90
CA VAL A 468 -28.44 3.42 -23.33
C VAL A 468 -28.47 3.74 -21.82
N ARG A 469 -28.87 4.99 -21.59
CA ARG A 469 -29.79 5.49 -20.54
C ARG A 469 -29.19 5.95 -19.20
N ARG A 470 -29.13 7.29 -19.14
CA ARG A 470 -29.28 8.25 -18.02
C ARG A 470 -30.35 7.93 -16.93
N ALA A 471 -31.01 6.77 -16.94
CA ALA A 471 -32.10 6.46 -16.01
C ALA A 471 -31.63 5.72 -14.74
N GLU A 472 -30.54 4.95 -14.79
CA GLU A 472 -30.05 4.18 -13.62
C GLU A 472 -29.14 5.02 -12.69
N PHE A 473 -28.64 6.18 -13.14
CA PHE A 473 -27.90 7.13 -12.28
C PHE A 473 -28.75 7.73 -11.14
N MET A 474 -30.07 7.49 -11.16
CA MET A 474 -31.00 7.91 -10.12
C MET A 474 -31.06 6.95 -8.92
N SER A 475 -30.64 5.68 -9.05
CA SER A 475 -30.69 4.73 -7.91
C SER A 475 -29.49 4.86 -6.98
N THR A 476 -28.29 5.12 -7.50
CA THR A 476 -27.09 5.38 -6.69
C THR A 476 -27.21 6.68 -5.88
N PHE A 477 -27.94 7.66 -6.43
CA PHE A 477 -28.29 8.88 -5.70
C PHE A 477 -29.24 8.58 -4.55
N GLN A 478 -30.19 7.64 -4.73
CA GLN A 478 -31.15 7.23 -3.72
C GLN A 478 -30.49 6.47 -2.56
N ASP A 479 -29.57 5.54 -2.84
CA ASP A 479 -28.87 4.76 -1.81
C ASP A 479 -27.98 5.65 -0.91
N GLN A 480 -27.27 6.62 -1.50
CA GLN A 480 -26.54 7.64 -0.74
C GLN A 480 -27.47 8.61 -0.01
N LEU A 481 -28.66 8.88 -0.56
CA LEU A 481 -29.70 9.69 0.09
C LEU A 481 -30.24 9.00 1.34
N ASP A 482 -30.45 7.69 1.29
CA ASP A 482 -31.06 6.90 2.37
C ASP A 482 -30.12 6.79 3.58
N LEU A 483 -28.83 6.59 3.34
CA LEU A 483 -27.78 6.56 4.37
C LEU A 483 -27.57 7.94 5.02
N ALA A 484 -27.53 8.98 4.20
CA ALA A 484 -27.47 10.36 4.66
C ALA A 484 -28.72 10.75 5.47
N SER A 485 -29.90 10.26 5.07
CA SER A 485 -31.17 10.44 5.78
C SER A 485 -31.19 9.71 7.12
N MET A 486 -30.60 8.51 7.22
CA MET A 486 -30.50 7.77 8.48
C MET A 486 -29.53 8.43 9.48
N LEU A 487 -28.37 8.91 9.03
CA LEU A 487 -27.45 9.68 9.89
C LEU A 487 -28.08 11.00 10.34
N ALA A 488 -28.75 11.72 9.43
CA ALA A 488 -29.49 12.93 9.76
C ALA A 488 -30.60 12.66 10.78
N LEU A 489 -31.35 11.56 10.63
CA LEU A 489 -32.37 11.14 11.58
C LEU A 489 -31.77 10.84 12.95
N MET A 490 -30.70 10.04 13.03
CA MET A 490 -30.06 9.68 14.29
C MET A 490 -29.58 10.91 15.06
N VAL A 491 -28.86 11.81 14.39
CA VAL A 491 -28.34 13.03 15.01
C VAL A 491 -29.47 13.99 15.38
N THR A 492 -30.53 14.08 14.57
CA THR A 492 -31.71 14.91 14.88
C THR A 492 -32.44 14.40 16.13
N LYS A 493 -32.63 13.08 16.25
CA LYS A 493 -33.33 12.46 17.39
C LYS A 493 -32.49 12.47 18.65
N ALA A 494 -31.19 12.18 18.55
CA ALA A 494 -30.27 12.25 19.68
C ALA A 494 -29.96 13.69 20.12
N ARG A 495 -30.20 14.69 19.25
CA ARG A 495 -29.76 16.10 19.35
C ARG A 495 -28.24 16.28 19.35
N ARG A 496 -27.51 15.30 19.86
CA ARG A 496 -26.06 15.24 19.97
C ARG A 496 -25.62 13.78 20.01
N LEU A 497 -24.58 13.43 19.24
CA LEU A 497 -23.91 12.12 19.33
C LEU A 497 -22.41 12.31 19.54
N ASP A 498 -21.89 11.71 20.62
CA ASP A 498 -20.49 11.79 21.00
C ASP A 498 -19.70 10.57 20.49
N GLY A 499 -18.78 10.80 19.56
CA GLY A 499 -17.76 9.86 19.11
C GLY A 499 -18.13 9.04 17.86
N ARG A 500 -17.21 8.99 16.90
CA ARG A 500 -17.30 8.18 15.66
C ARG A 500 -17.59 6.70 15.95
N LEU A 501 -16.95 6.14 16.97
CA LEU A 501 -17.13 4.75 17.37
C LEU A 501 -18.53 4.48 17.92
N ARG A 502 -19.14 5.45 18.61
CA ARG A 502 -20.51 5.33 19.11
C ARG A 502 -21.51 5.29 17.96
N VAL A 503 -21.33 6.14 16.95
CA VAL A 503 -22.16 6.12 15.73
C VAL A 503 -22.04 4.77 15.02
N GLN A 504 -20.83 4.21 14.92
CA GLN A 504 -20.60 2.86 14.36
C GLN A 504 -21.38 1.77 15.11
N LYS A 505 -21.39 1.80 16.45
CA LYS A 505 -22.12 0.79 17.25
C LYS A 505 -23.63 0.96 17.17
N LEU A 506 -24.12 2.20 17.16
CA LEU A 506 -25.54 2.47 17.01
C LEU A 506 -26.05 2.03 15.63
N MET A 507 -25.31 2.33 14.57
CA MET A 507 -25.62 1.87 13.20
C MET A 507 -25.64 0.34 13.11
N TYR A 508 -24.66 -0.33 13.73
CA TYR A 508 -24.63 -1.79 13.84
C TYR A 508 -25.89 -2.33 14.51
N LEU A 509 -26.22 -1.85 15.71
CA LEU A 509 -27.37 -2.32 16.48
C LEU A 509 -28.71 -2.04 15.77
N LEU A 510 -28.83 -0.89 15.09
CA LEU A 510 -30.01 -0.55 14.28
C LEU A 510 -30.21 -1.52 13.11
N GLN A 511 -29.13 -1.93 12.46
CA GLN A 511 -29.16 -2.93 11.40
C GLN A 511 -29.61 -4.29 11.93
N GLN A 512 -29.07 -4.73 13.07
CA GLN A 512 -29.47 -6.03 13.66
C GLN A 512 -30.93 -6.03 14.14
N ARG A 513 -31.48 -4.84 14.45
CA ARG A 513 -32.89 -4.62 14.78
C ARG A 513 -33.81 -4.50 13.55
N GLY A 514 -33.27 -4.53 12.33
CA GLY A 514 -34.05 -4.54 11.09
C GLY A 514 -34.55 -3.19 10.59
N ALA A 515 -33.84 -2.09 10.86
CA ALA A 515 -34.14 -0.78 10.27
C ALA A 515 -34.12 -0.82 8.72
N LYS A 516 -35.17 -0.30 8.06
CA LYS A 516 -35.32 -0.17 6.58
C LYS A 516 -35.49 1.30 6.19
N PRO A 517 -34.96 1.86 5.09
CA PRO A 517 -34.31 1.25 3.95
C PRO A 517 -32.80 1.45 4.04
N LEU A 518 -32.07 0.43 4.47
CA LEU A 518 -30.62 0.37 4.29
C LEU A 518 -30.30 -1.08 3.93
N GLN A 519 -29.58 -1.28 2.84
CA GLN A 519 -28.89 -2.55 2.63
C GLN A 519 -28.00 -2.86 3.85
N PRO A 520 -27.76 -4.13 4.19
CA PRO A 520 -26.94 -4.46 5.35
C PRO A 520 -25.52 -3.91 5.16
N PHE A 521 -25.11 -2.95 5.99
CA PHE A 521 -23.72 -2.52 6.04
C PHE A 521 -22.84 -3.71 6.40
N LEU A 522 -21.72 -3.82 5.70
CA LEU A 522 -20.73 -4.81 6.03
C LEU A 522 -19.95 -4.33 7.27
N PHE A 523 -20.18 -4.99 8.40
CA PHE A 523 -19.38 -4.80 9.61
C PHE A 523 -18.29 -5.87 9.68
N GLN A 524 -17.07 -5.44 9.97
CA GLN A 524 -15.91 -6.32 10.24
C GLN A 524 -15.46 -6.14 11.67
N TYR A 525 -14.81 -7.16 12.23
CA TYR A 525 -14.25 -7.07 13.56
C TYR A 525 -13.00 -6.19 13.58
N HIS A 526 -13.00 -5.12 14.38
CA HIS A 526 -11.83 -4.30 14.68
C HIS A 526 -11.52 -4.32 16.18
N HIS A 527 -10.38 -3.76 16.58
CA HIS A 527 -9.96 -3.69 18.00
C HIS A 527 -10.99 -3.02 18.92
N TYR A 528 -11.88 -2.17 18.39
CA TYR A 528 -13.01 -1.55 19.07
C TYR A 528 -14.38 -2.20 18.73
N GLY A 529 -14.43 -3.44 18.22
CA GLY A 529 -15.64 -4.20 17.87
C GLY A 529 -16.08 -4.03 16.42
N PRO A 530 -17.35 -4.32 16.05
CA PRO A 530 -17.83 -4.23 14.66
C PRO A 530 -17.69 -2.83 14.07
N PHE A 531 -17.10 -2.72 12.88
CA PHE A 531 -16.86 -1.46 12.18
C PHE A 531 -17.20 -1.58 10.70
N SER A 532 -17.79 -0.53 10.14
CA SER A 532 -18.08 -0.42 8.72
C SER A 532 -17.40 0.81 8.11
N ALA A 533 -16.60 0.59 7.07
CA ALA A 533 -15.99 1.67 6.29
C ALA A 533 -17.06 2.52 5.57
N GLU A 534 -18.17 1.90 5.17
CA GLU A 534 -19.31 2.56 4.52
C GLU A 534 -19.96 3.58 5.47
N VAL A 535 -20.17 3.19 6.73
CA VAL A 535 -20.68 4.10 7.76
C VAL A 535 -19.68 5.25 8.03
N ALA A 536 -18.38 4.97 8.00
CA ALA A 536 -17.36 6.01 8.19
C ALA A 536 -17.33 7.03 7.05
N ASP A 537 -17.42 6.56 5.80
CA ASP A 537 -17.47 7.42 4.62
C ASP A 537 -18.79 8.21 4.54
N ALA A 538 -19.89 7.61 4.99
CA ALA A 538 -21.17 8.28 5.10
C ALA A 538 -21.18 9.43 6.10
N ILE A 539 -20.53 9.28 7.26
CA ILE A 539 -20.36 10.36 8.22
C ILE A 539 -19.62 11.53 7.57
N LYS A 540 -18.52 11.28 6.86
CA LYS A 540 -17.77 12.31 6.13
C LYS A 540 -18.63 13.01 5.06
N GLY A 541 -19.40 12.23 4.30
CA GLY A 541 -20.33 12.74 3.30
C GLY A 541 -21.42 13.63 3.90
N ALA A 542 -21.99 13.23 5.03
CA ALA A 542 -23.02 13.99 5.75
C ALA A 542 -22.48 15.31 6.33
N VAL A 543 -21.25 15.32 6.86
CA VAL A 543 -20.56 16.54 7.31
C VAL A 543 -20.30 17.49 6.13
N LYS A 544 -19.73 16.97 5.03
CA LYS A 544 -19.45 17.76 3.82
C LYS A 544 -20.72 18.37 3.21
N SER A 545 -21.84 17.66 3.32
CA SER A 545 -23.14 18.08 2.79
C SER A 545 -23.95 18.94 3.76
N LYS A 546 -23.39 19.29 4.93
CA LYS A 546 -24.08 20.06 5.99
C LYS A 546 -25.41 19.45 6.43
N LEU A 547 -25.44 18.12 6.52
CA LEU A 547 -26.55 17.38 7.13
C LEU A 547 -26.33 17.19 8.62
N ILE A 548 -25.07 17.07 9.04
CA ILE A 548 -24.65 17.05 10.44
C ILE A 548 -23.43 17.97 10.58
N ASP A 549 -23.35 18.70 11.69
CA ASP A 549 -22.17 19.50 12.04
C ASP A 549 -21.26 18.64 12.93
N GLU A 550 -19.97 18.58 12.59
CA GLU A 550 -18.94 17.89 13.37
C GLU A 550 -18.10 18.93 14.12
N ARG A 551 -18.03 18.78 15.45
CA ARG A 551 -17.10 19.53 16.30
C ARG A 551 -16.03 18.59 16.81
N GLU A 552 -14.78 19.00 16.62
CA GLU A 552 -13.61 18.26 17.08
C GLU A 552 -13.02 18.97 18.30
N GLU A 553 -12.89 18.26 19.41
CA GLU A 553 -12.16 18.72 20.59
C GLU A 553 -11.00 17.76 20.87
N SER A 554 -9.79 18.30 20.95
CA SER A 554 -8.62 17.51 21.35
C SER A 554 -8.39 17.70 22.84
N ASP A 555 -8.20 16.61 23.58
CA ASP A 555 -7.71 16.72 24.96
C ASP A 555 -6.19 16.93 24.99
N GLU A 556 -5.65 17.20 26.19
CA GLU A 556 -4.22 17.46 26.43
C GLU A 556 -3.30 16.28 26.02
N SER A 557 -3.86 15.09 25.78
CA SER A 557 -3.15 13.91 25.31
C SER A 557 -3.19 13.73 23.79
N GLY A 558 -3.81 14.66 23.06
CA GLY A 558 -4.02 14.59 21.61
C GLY A 558 -5.17 13.66 21.21
N TRP A 559 -5.96 13.16 22.16
CA TRP A 559 -7.11 12.31 21.84
C TRP A 559 -8.27 13.17 21.34
N LYS A 560 -8.68 12.91 20.09
CA LYS A 560 -9.74 13.65 19.40
C LYS A 560 -11.11 13.10 19.78
N ARG A 561 -11.93 13.95 20.40
CA ARG A 561 -13.36 13.73 20.61
C ARG A 561 -14.13 14.41 19.49
N TYR A 562 -15.00 13.63 18.86
CA TYR A 562 -15.90 14.11 17.83
C TYR A 562 -17.31 14.24 18.41
N GLU A 563 -17.95 15.36 18.17
CA GLU A 563 -19.33 15.63 18.55
C GLU A 563 -20.13 15.93 17.28
N TYR A 564 -21.26 15.25 17.10
CA TYR A 564 -22.16 15.45 15.96
C TYR A 564 -23.46 16.10 16.41
N THR A 565 -23.82 17.22 15.78
CA THR A 565 -25.08 17.95 16.02
C THR A 565 -25.85 18.13 14.71
N PRO A 566 -27.18 18.29 14.74
CA PRO A 566 -27.96 18.43 13.52
C PRO A 566 -27.71 19.79 12.86
N ALA A 567 -27.30 19.78 11.59
CA ALA A 567 -27.16 20.99 10.79
C ALA A 567 -28.52 21.44 10.22
N GLN A 568 -28.56 22.61 9.56
CA GLN A 568 -29.81 23.23 9.07
C GLN A 568 -30.66 22.31 8.17
N GLN A 569 -30.03 21.41 7.39
CA GLN A 569 -30.71 20.52 6.46
C GLN A 569 -31.10 19.16 7.08
N ALA A 570 -30.64 18.84 8.30
CA ALA A 570 -30.83 17.55 8.95
C ALA A 570 -32.30 17.14 9.05
N ALA A 571 -33.16 18.06 9.51
CA ALA A 571 -34.58 17.79 9.71
C ALA A 571 -35.32 17.44 8.41
N THR A 572 -34.90 18.04 7.29
CA THR A 572 -35.50 17.78 5.96
C THR A 572 -35.17 16.38 5.47
N TYR A 573 -33.96 15.90 5.74
CA TYR A 573 -33.51 14.57 5.35
C TYR A 573 -34.00 13.49 6.32
N ALA A 574 -34.07 13.79 7.62
CA ALA A 574 -34.65 12.92 8.63
C ALA A 574 -36.13 12.61 8.34
N ALA A 575 -36.88 13.59 7.83
CA ALA A 575 -38.30 13.42 7.46
C ALA A 575 -38.54 12.47 6.27
N ARG A 576 -37.49 12.03 5.56
CA ARG A 576 -37.57 11.08 4.45
C ARG A 576 -37.54 9.62 4.90
N VAL A 577 -37.11 9.36 6.13
CA VAL A 577 -37.11 8.01 6.71
C VAL A 577 -38.54 7.64 7.09
N ASP A 578 -38.94 6.39 6.81
CA ASP A 578 -40.28 5.93 7.13
C ASP A 578 -40.59 5.95 8.64
N GLY A 579 -41.88 5.97 8.98
CA GLY A 579 -42.35 6.01 10.36
C GLY A 579 -41.85 4.83 11.22
N PRO A 580 -41.98 3.57 10.78
CA PRO A 580 -41.49 2.41 11.51
C PRO A 580 -40.00 2.48 11.86
N THR A 581 -39.16 2.88 10.92
CA THR A 581 -37.71 3.01 11.14
C THR A 581 -37.38 4.21 12.00
N THR A 582 -38.13 5.30 11.89
CA THR A 582 -38.03 6.44 12.80
C THR A 582 -38.29 6.01 14.25
N THR A 583 -39.35 5.24 14.49
CA THR A 583 -39.66 4.70 15.83
C THR A 583 -38.57 3.75 16.31
N LEU A 584 -38.02 2.91 15.44
CA LEU A 584 -36.93 2.00 15.80
C LEU A 584 -35.66 2.74 16.20
N VAL A 585 -35.31 3.80 15.45
CA VAL A 585 -34.18 4.68 15.76
C VAL A 585 -34.35 5.34 17.11
N GLU A 586 -35.54 5.87 17.41
CA GLU A 586 -35.84 6.44 18.73
C GLU A 586 -35.67 5.42 19.85
N GLN A 587 -36.22 4.20 19.69
CA GLN A 587 -36.10 3.14 20.69
C GLN A 587 -34.65 2.77 20.99
N VAL A 588 -33.84 2.52 19.94
CA VAL A 588 -32.43 2.14 20.11
C VAL A 588 -31.64 3.30 20.73
N LEU A 589 -31.88 4.54 20.29
CA LEU A 589 -31.22 5.71 20.87
C LEU A 589 -31.58 5.89 22.35
N THR A 590 -32.84 5.73 22.73
CA THR A 590 -33.27 5.83 24.13
C THR A 590 -32.63 4.76 25.01
N LEU A 591 -32.56 3.51 24.55
CA LEU A 591 -31.90 2.42 25.27
C LEU A 591 -30.38 2.65 25.41
N CYS A 592 -29.77 3.25 24.39
CA CYS A 592 -28.33 3.46 24.35
C CYS A 592 -27.87 4.80 24.95
N GLU A 593 -28.77 5.76 25.16
CA GLU A 593 -28.45 7.15 25.55
C GLU A 593 -27.55 7.21 26.79
N LYS A 594 -27.92 6.45 27.83
CA LYS A 594 -27.19 6.38 29.11
C LYS A 594 -26.11 5.29 29.13
N ALA A 595 -25.98 4.50 28.08
CA ALA A 595 -24.98 3.44 28.02
C ALA A 595 -23.58 4.03 27.86
N HIS A 596 -22.66 3.59 28.72
CA HIS A 596 -21.25 3.90 28.59
C HIS A 596 -20.72 3.34 27.26
N TRP A 597 -19.77 4.02 26.61
CA TRP A 597 -19.28 3.61 25.28
C TRP A 597 -18.69 2.19 25.28
N ARG A 598 -18.04 1.77 26.39
CA ARG A 598 -17.56 0.39 26.57
C ARG A 598 -18.68 -0.64 26.67
N THR A 599 -19.84 -0.27 27.22
CA THR A 599 -21.05 -1.12 27.24
C THR A 599 -21.54 -1.34 25.82
N LEU A 600 -21.63 -0.27 25.02
CA LEU A 600 -22.06 -0.34 23.61
C LEU A 600 -21.07 -1.14 22.76
N GLU A 601 -19.77 -0.93 22.97
CA GLU A 601 -18.72 -1.68 22.30
C GLU A 601 -18.79 -3.17 22.61
N LEU A 602 -18.91 -3.52 23.90
CA LEU A 602 -18.99 -4.91 24.33
C LEU A 602 -20.28 -5.57 23.84
N ALA A 603 -21.43 -4.90 23.95
CA ALA A 603 -22.71 -5.38 23.46
C ALA A 603 -22.68 -5.68 21.95
N ALA A 604 -22.24 -4.70 21.15
CA ALA A 604 -22.14 -4.88 19.71
C ALA A 604 -21.13 -5.98 19.33
N THR A 605 -20.06 -6.15 20.11
CA THR A 605 -19.08 -7.21 19.88
C THR A 605 -19.63 -8.60 20.19
N ILE A 606 -20.35 -8.76 21.29
CA ILE A 606 -20.99 -10.03 21.65
C ILE A 606 -21.96 -10.45 20.56
N ASP A 607 -22.89 -9.57 20.16
CA ASP A 607 -23.86 -9.87 19.11
C ASP A 607 -23.18 -10.14 17.76
N PHE A 608 -22.11 -9.41 17.43
CA PHE A 608 -21.32 -9.66 16.22
C PHE A 608 -20.69 -11.06 16.19
N LEU A 609 -20.07 -11.49 17.29
CA LEU A 609 -19.45 -12.81 17.40
C LEU A 609 -20.49 -13.93 17.38
N GLN A 610 -21.65 -13.74 18.01
CA GLN A 610 -22.74 -14.71 17.93
C GLN A 610 -23.22 -14.94 16.50
N ARG A 611 -23.33 -13.86 15.71
CA ARG A 611 -23.84 -13.93 14.34
C ARG A 611 -22.79 -14.39 13.33
N THR A 612 -21.56 -13.93 13.49
CA THR A 612 -20.47 -14.17 12.52
C THR A 612 -19.77 -15.50 12.77
N ASP A 613 -19.50 -15.82 14.03
CA ASP A 613 -18.77 -17.04 14.42
C ASP A 613 -19.72 -18.15 14.88
N HIS A 614 -21.05 -17.94 14.75
CA HIS A 614 -22.12 -18.86 15.16
C HIS A 614 -21.99 -19.37 16.61
N LEU A 615 -21.46 -18.51 17.50
CA LEU A 615 -21.21 -18.86 18.89
C LEU A 615 -22.48 -18.78 19.75
N GLU A 616 -22.61 -19.69 20.71
CA GLU A 616 -23.60 -19.57 21.77
C GLU A 616 -23.34 -18.32 22.62
N ARG A 617 -24.38 -17.72 23.22
CA ARG A 617 -24.28 -16.43 23.93
C ARG A 617 -23.15 -16.40 24.96
N GLU A 618 -23.03 -17.45 25.78
CA GLU A 618 -21.97 -17.54 26.80
C GLU A 618 -20.57 -17.73 26.20
N GLN A 619 -20.45 -18.35 25.02
CA GLN A 619 -19.18 -18.47 24.32
C GLN A 619 -18.77 -17.12 23.71
N ALA A 620 -19.70 -16.42 23.06
CA ALA A 620 -19.47 -15.09 22.52
C ALA A 620 -19.10 -14.06 23.59
N VAL A 621 -19.69 -14.15 24.80
CA VAL A 621 -19.31 -13.28 25.92
C VAL A 621 -17.89 -13.56 26.38
N ARG A 622 -17.51 -14.83 26.58
CA ARG A 622 -16.13 -15.18 26.95
C ARG A 622 -15.13 -14.69 25.91
N GLU A 623 -15.38 -14.97 24.63
CA GLU A 623 -14.53 -14.54 23.52
C GLU A 623 -14.43 -13.00 23.44
N ALA A 624 -15.56 -12.29 23.60
CA ALA A 624 -15.56 -10.83 23.61
C ALA A 624 -14.75 -10.25 24.79
N LEU A 625 -14.79 -10.88 25.96
CA LEU A 625 -14.04 -10.46 27.15
C LEU A 625 -12.55 -10.79 27.05
N GLU A 626 -12.19 -11.93 26.47
CA GLU A 626 -10.79 -12.27 26.17
C GLU A 626 -10.18 -11.28 25.19
N ARG A 627 -10.92 -10.91 24.14
CA ARG A 627 -10.48 -9.89 23.17
C ARG A 627 -10.55 -8.46 23.72
N LYS A 628 -11.31 -8.21 24.80
CA LYS A 628 -11.55 -6.87 25.38
C LYS A 628 -11.51 -6.88 26.91
N PRO A 629 -10.36 -7.17 27.53
CA PRO A 629 -10.23 -7.21 28.99
C PRO A 629 -10.58 -5.86 29.63
N GLN A 630 -10.36 -4.74 28.94
CA GLN A 630 -10.72 -3.40 29.39
C GLN A 630 -12.23 -3.15 29.53
N CYS A 631 -13.06 -4.02 28.96
CA CYS A 631 -14.53 -3.94 29.00
C CYS A 631 -15.15 -4.87 30.04
N ALA A 632 -14.37 -5.67 30.78
CA ALA A 632 -14.88 -6.67 31.72
C ALA A 632 -15.87 -6.12 32.76
N ASN A 633 -15.62 -4.93 33.30
CA ASN A 633 -16.52 -4.29 34.27
C ASN A 633 -17.90 -3.88 33.70
N TYR A 634 -18.10 -3.99 32.39
CA TYR A 634 -19.33 -3.61 31.69
C TYR A 634 -20.15 -4.81 31.21
N GLU A 635 -19.75 -6.05 31.53
CA GLU A 635 -20.42 -7.28 31.07
C GLU A 635 -21.91 -7.30 31.41
N SER A 636 -22.27 -7.12 32.68
CA SER A 636 -23.68 -7.17 33.12
C SER A 636 -24.55 -6.13 32.41
N GLN A 637 -23.99 -4.95 32.14
CA GLN A 637 -24.68 -3.88 31.44
C GLN A 637 -24.80 -4.17 29.94
N ALA A 638 -23.80 -4.80 29.33
CA ALA A 638 -23.85 -5.20 27.93
C ALA A 638 -24.88 -6.31 27.69
N ARG A 639 -24.96 -7.28 28.61
CA ARG A 639 -25.97 -8.35 28.60
C ARG A 639 -27.39 -7.79 28.74
N ALA A 640 -27.59 -6.87 29.69
CA ALA A 640 -28.88 -6.19 29.88
C ALA A 640 -29.28 -5.40 28.62
N LEU A 641 -28.34 -4.62 28.06
CA LEU A 641 -28.59 -3.83 26.85
C LEU A 641 -28.99 -4.69 25.65
N LEU A 642 -28.30 -5.82 25.43
CA LEU A 642 -28.66 -6.73 24.35
C LEU A 642 -30.03 -7.38 24.58
N SER A 643 -30.34 -7.75 25.83
CA SER A 643 -31.68 -8.25 26.19
C SER A 643 -32.78 -7.21 25.90
N ASP A 644 -32.57 -5.95 26.29
CA ASP A 644 -33.52 -4.86 26.06
C ASP A 644 -33.68 -4.55 24.55
N LEU A 645 -32.63 -4.78 23.77
CA LEU A 645 -32.66 -4.69 22.30
C LEU A 645 -33.28 -5.93 21.63
N HIS A 646 -33.53 -7.02 22.37
CA HIS A 646 -33.92 -8.31 21.83
C HIS A 646 -32.87 -8.89 20.85
N LEU A 647 -31.58 -8.81 21.23
CA LEU A 647 -30.41 -9.26 20.46
C LEU A 647 -29.56 -10.31 21.21
#